data_AF-A0A958NYN4-F1
#
_entry.id   AF-A0A958NYN4-F1
#
_cell.length_a   1.000
_cell.length_b   1.000
_cell.length_c   1.000
_cell.angle_alpha   90.00
_cell.angle_beta   90.00
_cell.angle_gamma   90.00
#
_symmetry.space_group_name_H-M   'P 1'
#
loop_
_entity.id
_entity.type
_entity.pdbx_description
1 polymer ?
#
loop_
_entity_poly.entity_id
_entity_poly.type
_entity_poly.pdbx_seq_one_letter_code
_entity_poly.pdbx_strand_id
1 'polypeptide(L)'
;MCTNDTFTARVYINAPNGQKNLIVSQTDKNGNTGQVIINVNRQVSGPSVMISSPVADSYHSTGITLTGTCTDGIAVVISGDGASLPKNISCQNGQFSTPVLFTNPDGQKMFTATQTDVNGTSNDSRQFNFDTTPPSVSISNTQLYVNSRNVNLMGTCESGLKVQLAGTGLSQVYMVDCNNGNFSQSVQLSSGNGLKVIAAAQTDYASLSTTVILNLHLDTVAPVVAFTSPANATAVKQTFQVKGSCENALPVILTGDLLTQVTTACSAGVFSVDVSVTAGSGTKLIQVSQTDAAGNKGSSSLNVTYQSTGPSIAITAPADNTYHKSAIPLMGACTQGLSIQLKGDGVGLPKTLNCGSNGQFSTSVTLTAPDGSKIISVEQTNVQGTTMDSNLYYLDTTAPKVTVNTAANLVNTQNISISGQCETGLAVSISGSGLQQASTATCNNSQYSKVVLLSSGDGNKNISVSQTDNVQLTGTATLTVKLDMTTPAIVFTSPPAGVQLQQLNIQVQGTCENQINVKLSGDLTSTLQTSCASGQFMADVTLVSGDGSKLIQAEQIDAANNKATASLTVNYLDPANQGQANFINAKNVLQKHCLNCHSPGKQAAFYDFNLATEQEFINAGYVTAGNIDQSKIITRTIYYNGPTQGVRNMPTTSSTNFSQADYDVLVDWVTKMTSSTPAPTPSANPYVCNDYNNPSGVSTTDLQRLNKYEYTNTMNMLFSSKFNLSVLDIQLLNIREPYVDGEVFGRAAPAIEQESVEAIFDIADLTAIELAKNSTWLSSVFGGCMSKTVANFVADPLCINRLLDQVLMPIYRRDLRTIPEMDYVQFYKDVLSDHSTLTEALKGAIRVALNSPYFIYKIEGHGISHGNQLYSLDAYEIATRLAYGITGTTPDSTLLGYAKSGQLSNTNTFKAEVDRLFASTSSSSQLNDFYEQLLAIKDVSTYNYTSGFLGGINSTGLASAAKSEVLQFTSYITNSDMTYEELFSSQTGFINDSRIASIYKVSGTGQINLPLNRAGLLTRVGFLAAGYDTPNIVHRGLLIRHNLLCEDIGLPDPTIVSDPNDLTTGSFDPHLSTRQNLETKTNNQSCIGCHAKINPPSFAFGNYDPLGRISAFEILPDGTQQPYDVSVNRPNIDNYSEPPLNGAIEFSQRLGKSARGPACLAKQYLIYSSGRQTAPEDECELSYLYEALKNDTFTTSAQGKSATILNMMKSRYYYTNFKLYRHDL
;
A
#
# COMPACT_ATOMS: atom_id res chain seq x y z
N MET A 1 -52.01 -135.36 -24.26
CA MET A 1 -53.01 -136.46 -24.32
C MET A 1 -53.78 -136.43 -23.02
N CYS A 2 -55.10 -136.53 -23.07
CA CYS A 2 -55.92 -136.64 -21.87
C CYS A 2 -55.85 -138.09 -21.36
N THR A 3 -55.63 -138.27 -20.07
CA THR A 3 -55.70 -139.56 -19.36
C THR A 3 -56.60 -139.35 -18.16
N ASN A 4 -57.71 -140.09 -18.05
CA ASN A 4 -58.77 -139.88 -17.05
C ASN A 4 -59.32 -138.43 -17.04
N ASP A 5 -59.83 -137.99 -18.20
CA ASP A 5 -60.55 -136.71 -18.41
C ASP A 5 -59.82 -135.42 -18.01
N THR A 6 -58.50 -135.48 -17.79
CA THR A 6 -57.68 -134.30 -17.49
C THR A 6 -56.39 -134.31 -18.31
N PHE A 7 -55.85 -133.13 -18.58
CA PHE A 7 -54.53 -132.93 -19.16
C PHE A 7 -53.80 -131.80 -18.43
N THR A 8 -52.47 -131.78 -18.49
CA THR A 8 -51.66 -130.68 -17.98
C THR A 8 -50.55 -130.38 -18.97
N ALA A 9 -50.34 -129.10 -19.27
CA ALA A 9 -49.26 -128.61 -20.12
C ALA A 9 -48.67 -127.33 -19.53
N ARG A 10 -47.35 -127.17 -19.59
CA ARG A 10 -46.68 -125.89 -19.28
C ARG A 10 -46.45 -125.12 -20.57
N VAL A 11 -46.80 -123.83 -20.55
CA VAL A 11 -46.69 -122.93 -21.71
C VAL A 11 -45.90 -121.68 -21.29
N TYR A 12 -44.85 -121.34 -22.05
CA TYR A 12 -44.10 -120.09 -21.87
C TYR A 12 -44.59 -119.05 -22.88
N ILE A 13 -45.02 -117.87 -22.39
CA ILE A 13 -45.55 -116.78 -23.22
C ILE A 13 -44.49 -115.68 -23.34
N ASN A 14 -43.83 -115.60 -24.50
CA ASN A 14 -42.93 -114.50 -24.83
C ASN A 14 -43.62 -113.58 -25.87
N ALA A 15 -44.47 -112.65 -25.40
CA ALA A 15 -45.28 -111.77 -26.24
C ALA A 15 -45.44 -110.33 -25.66
N PRO A 16 -45.71 -109.30 -26.49
CA PRO A 16 -45.96 -107.92 -26.06
C PRO A 16 -47.19 -107.75 -25.16
N ASN A 17 -47.34 -106.59 -24.52
CA ASN A 17 -48.45 -106.28 -23.62
C ASN A 17 -49.85 -106.51 -24.26
N GLY A 18 -50.87 -106.74 -23.42
CA GLY A 18 -52.26 -106.98 -23.79
C GLY A 18 -52.75 -108.40 -23.47
N GLN A 19 -54.07 -108.61 -23.61
CA GLN A 19 -54.71 -109.89 -23.32
C GLN A 19 -54.29 -110.93 -24.36
N LYS A 20 -53.80 -112.08 -23.89
CA LYS A 20 -53.43 -113.23 -24.71
C LYS A 20 -54.39 -114.37 -24.42
N ASN A 21 -54.84 -115.01 -25.49
CA ASN A 21 -55.80 -116.11 -25.43
C ASN A 21 -55.02 -117.40 -25.63
N LEU A 22 -54.91 -118.22 -24.59
CA LEU A 22 -54.45 -119.59 -24.71
C LEU A 22 -55.66 -120.45 -25.07
N ILE A 23 -55.74 -120.85 -26.33
CA ILE A 23 -56.84 -121.70 -26.82
C ILE A 23 -56.40 -123.15 -26.66
N VAL A 24 -57.17 -123.91 -25.89
CA VAL A 24 -57.03 -125.37 -25.77
C VAL A 24 -58.24 -126.01 -26.40
N SER A 25 -58.02 -126.84 -27.41
CA SER A 25 -59.09 -127.55 -28.12
C SER A 25 -58.92 -129.07 -28.00
N GLN A 26 -60.03 -129.78 -27.80
CA GLN A 26 -60.10 -131.23 -27.90
C GLN A 26 -61.19 -131.64 -28.90
N THR A 27 -60.84 -132.54 -29.83
CA THR A 27 -61.73 -133.06 -30.87
C THR A 27 -62.02 -134.53 -30.60
N ASP A 28 -63.29 -134.94 -30.68
CA ASP A 28 -63.69 -136.34 -30.54
C ASP A 28 -63.51 -137.14 -31.85
N LYS A 29 -63.72 -138.46 -31.78
CA LYS A 29 -63.58 -139.36 -32.94
C LYS A 29 -64.62 -139.16 -34.04
N ASN A 30 -65.73 -138.45 -33.77
CA ASN A 30 -66.75 -138.13 -34.75
C ASN A 30 -66.52 -136.74 -35.39
N GLY A 31 -65.45 -136.05 -35.00
CA GLY A 31 -65.03 -134.76 -35.56
C GLY A 31 -65.57 -133.54 -34.81
N ASN A 32 -66.29 -133.71 -33.70
CA ASN A 32 -66.80 -132.58 -32.92
C ASN A 32 -65.67 -132.00 -32.05
N THR A 33 -65.51 -130.68 -32.03
CA THR A 33 -64.43 -130.01 -31.27
C THR A 33 -65.00 -129.12 -30.17
N GLY A 34 -64.58 -129.37 -28.92
CA GLY A 34 -64.75 -128.45 -27.81
C GLY A 34 -63.49 -127.61 -27.61
N GLN A 35 -63.63 -126.31 -27.37
CA GLN A 35 -62.50 -125.42 -27.06
C GLN A 35 -62.75 -124.67 -25.75
N VAL A 36 -61.67 -124.47 -24.99
CA VAL A 36 -61.64 -123.53 -23.87
C VAL A 36 -60.56 -122.49 -24.14
N ILE A 37 -60.88 -121.22 -23.88
CA ILE A 37 -59.96 -120.12 -24.03
C ILE A 37 -59.61 -119.62 -22.63
N ILE A 38 -58.33 -119.65 -22.30
CA ILE A 38 -57.80 -119.08 -21.05
C ILE A 38 -57.17 -117.73 -21.39
N ASN A 39 -57.76 -116.67 -20.85
CA ASN A 39 -57.28 -115.32 -21.06
C ASN A 39 -56.22 -114.96 -20.01
N VAL A 40 -55.05 -114.50 -20.45
CA VAL A 40 -53.94 -114.07 -19.57
C VAL A 40 -53.50 -112.66 -19.99
N ASN A 41 -53.40 -111.71 -19.05
CA ASN A 41 -53.15 -110.30 -19.37
C ASN A 41 -51.76 -109.85 -18.86
N ARG A 42 -50.96 -109.21 -19.73
CA ARG A 42 -49.60 -108.70 -19.41
C ARG A 42 -49.51 -107.21 -19.73
N GLN A 43 -49.09 -106.35 -18.80
CA GLN A 43 -48.91 -104.91 -19.05
C GLN A 43 -47.69 -104.33 -18.30
N VAL A 44 -46.86 -103.57 -19.02
CA VAL A 44 -45.66 -102.86 -18.53
C VAL A 44 -45.58 -101.49 -19.24
N SER A 45 -46.01 -100.41 -18.61
CA SER A 45 -45.79 -99.03 -19.08
C SER A 45 -45.35 -98.19 -17.88
N GLY A 46 -44.18 -97.54 -17.98
CA GLY A 46 -43.65 -96.66 -16.93
C GLY A 46 -44.39 -95.31 -16.85
N PRO A 47 -44.03 -94.46 -15.87
CA PRO A 47 -44.66 -93.17 -15.65
C PRO A 47 -44.36 -92.20 -16.80
N SER A 48 -45.17 -91.16 -16.91
CA SER A 48 -45.01 -90.02 -17.84
C SER A 48 -45.14 -88.71 -17.06
N VAL A 49 -44.18 -87.81 -17.23
CA VAL A 49 -44.20 -86.45 -16.67
C VAL A 49 -43.78 -85.43 -17.72
N MET A 50 -44.42 -84.26 -17.76
CA MET A 50 -44.11 -83.17 -18.68
C MET A 50 -44.42 -81.81 -18.03
N ILE A 51 -43.52 -80.83 -18.15
CA ILE A 51 -43.71 -79.44 -17.74
C ILE A 51 -44.42 -78.66 -18.86
N SER A 52 -45.54 -78.01 -18.54
CA SER A 52 -46.38 -77.27 -19.49
C SER A 52 -46.38 -75.75 -19.30
N SER A 53 -46.06 -75.23 -18.10
CA SER A 53 -46.01 -73.78 -17.83
C SER A 53 -45.02 -73.48 -16.69
N PRO A 54 -44.34 -72.31 -16.70
CA PRO A 54 -44.32 -71.29 -17.77
C PRO A 54 -43.65 -71.77 -19.06
N VAL A 55 -43.76 -70.97 -20.13
CA VAL A 55 -43.03 -71.23 -21.39
C VAL A 55 -41.52 -71.21 -21.11
N ALA A 56 -40.79 -72.13 -21.72
CA ALA A 56 -39.33 -72.18 -21.65
C ALA A 56 -38.70 -70.84 -22.04
N ASP A 57 -37.56 -70.52 -21.42
CA ASP A 57 -36.75 -69.32 -21.66
C ASP A 57 -37.44 -67.99 -21.33
N SER A 58 -38.56 -68.01 -20.61
CA SER A 58 -39.20 -66.79 -20.08
C SER A 58 -38.35 -66.14 -18.97
N TYR A 59 -38.42 -64.81 -18.87
CA TYR A 59 -37.67 -63.98 -17.91
C TYR A 59 -38.52 -63.66 -16.68
N HIS A 60 -37.94 -63.80 -15.48
CA HIS A 60 -38.62 -63.47 -14.23
C HIS A 60 -37.63 -62.92 -13.21
N SER A 61 -38.09 -62.03 -12.32
CA SER A 61 -37.27 -61.37 -11.29
C SER A 61 -37.45 -61.93 -9.88
N THR A 62 -38.24 -62.98 -9.71
CA THR A 62 -38.49 -63.60 -8.39
C THR A 62 -38.52 -65.13 -8.49
N GLY A 63 -39.64 -65.69 -8.94
CA GLY A 63 -39.84 -67.13 -9.08
C GLY A 63 -41.04 -67.44 -9.97
N ILE A 64 -41.25 -68.73 -10.24
CA ILE A 64 -42.26 -69.22 -11.17
C ILE A 64 -43.16 -70.26 -10.51
N THR A 65 -44.33 -70.50 -11.09
CA THR A 65 -45.17 -71.65 -10.74
C THR A 65 -45.07 -72.68 -11.84
N LEU A 66 -44.36 -73.79 -11.57
CA LEU A 66 -44.23 -74.90 -12.51
C LEU A 66 -45.50 -75.73 -12.49
N THR A 67 -46.14 -75.86 -13.65
CA THR A 67 -47.27 -76.78 -13.85
C THR A 67 -46.96 -77.76 -14.95
N GLY A 68 -47.60 -78.93 -14.90
CA GLY A 68 -47.38 -79.96 -15.90
C GLY A 68 -48.35 -81.13 -15.79
N THR A 69 -48.20 -82.07 -16.71
CA THR A 69 -48.94 -83.34 -16.69
C THR A 69 -48.09 -84.45 -16.09
N CYS A 70 -48.72 -85.41 -15.44
CA CYS A 70 -48.05 -86.52 -14.78
C CYS A 70 -48.94 -87.78 -14.73
N THR A 71 -48.36 -88.93 -14.40
CA THR A 71 -49.14 -90.16 -14.18
C THR A 71 -49.69 -90.18 -12.76
N ASP A 72 -51.01 -90.37 -12.63
CA ASP A 72 -51.71 -90.35 -11.35
C ASP A 72 -51.21 -91.43 -10.38
N GLY A 73 -51.16 -91.08 -9.10
CA GLY A 73 -50.73 -91.98 -8.02
C GLY A 73 -49.21 -92.11 -7.86
N ILE A 74 -48.40 -91.48 -8.72
CA ILE A 74 -46.94 -91.44 -8.61
C ILE A 74 -46.50 -90.01 -8.26
N ALA A 75 -45.63 -89.85 -7.26
CA ALA A 75 -45.12 -88.53 -6.86
C ALA A 75 -44.22 -87.94 -7.94
N VAL A 76 -44.37 -86.64 -8.22
CA VAL A 76 -43.45 -85.87 -9.08
C VAL A 76 -42.38 -85.25 -8.19
N VAL A 77 -41.12 -85.45 -8.53
CA VAL A 77 -39.97 -84.81 -7.89
C VAL A 77 -39.53 -83.64 -8.75
N ILE A 78 -39.64 -82.41 -8.24
CA ILE A 78 -39.07 -81.23 -8.87
C ILE A 78 -37.67 -81.02 -8.32
N SER A 79 -36.67 -80.93 -9.19
CA SER A 79 -35.25 -80.70 -8.86
C SER A 79 -34.65 -79.63 -9.77
N GLY A 80 -33.50 -79.06 -9.42
CA GLY A 80 -32.84 -78.02 -10.22
C GLY A 80 -32.46 -76.78 -9.39
N ASP A 81 -32.36 -75.62 -10.06
CA ASP A 81 -31.80 -74.36 -9.53
C ASP A 81 -32.78 -73.55 -8.65
N GLY A 82 -33.76 -74.21 -8.05
CA GLY A 82 -34.77 -73.58 -7.18
C GLY A 82 -34.43 -73.66 -5.71
N ALA A 83 -34.83 -72.63 -4.96
CA ALA A 83 -34.69 -72.65 -3.52
C ALA A 83 -35.57 -73.77 -2.93
N SER A 84 -35.02 -74.51 -1.96
CA SER A 84 -35.71 -75.63 -1.29
C SER A 84 -36.11 -76.80 -2.23
N LEU A 85 -35.32 -77.04 -3.29
CA LEU A 85 -35.39 -78.25 -4.12
C LEU A 85 -34.30 -79.28 -3.70
N PRO A 86 -34.50 -80.59 -3.92
CA PRO A 86 -35.65 -81.21 -4.58
C PRO A 86 -36.92 -81.19 -3.71
N LYS A 87 -38.09 -81.13 -4.36
CA LYS A 87 -39.40 -81.10 -3.71
C LYS A 87 -40.33 -82.17 -4.30
N ASN A 88 -40.93 -82.97 -3.44
CA ASN A 88 -41.90 -84.00 -3.83
C ASN A 88 -43.31 -83.42 -3.83
N ILE A 89 -44.04 -83.60 -4.92
CA ILE A 89 -45.43 -83.14 -5.07
C ILE A 89 -46.31 -84.29 -5.58
N SER A 90 -47.56 -84.36 -5.11
CA SER A 90 -48.50 -85.38 -5.57
C SER A 90 -49.03 -85.04 -6.96
N CYS A 91 -49.03 -86.00 -7.88
CA CYS A 91 -49.80 -85.91 -9.11
C CYS A 91 -51.29 -86.10 -8.80
N GLN A 92 -52.15 -85.17 -9.22
CA GLN A 92 -53.61 -85.26 -9.04
C GLN A 92 -54.33 -85.00 -10.35
N ASN A 93 -55.22 -85.90 -10.75
CA ASN A 93 -56.00 -85.83 -12.00
C ASN A 93 -55.11 -85.64 -13.24
N GLY A 94 -53.94 -86.28 -13.25
CA GLY A 94 -52.95 -86.23 -14.30
C GLY A 94 -52.14 -84.92 -14.35
N GLN A 95 -52.18 -84.09 -13.30
CA GLN A 95 -51.52 -82.79 -13.27
C GLN A 95 -50.71 -82.54 -11.99
N PHE A 96 -49.70 -81.68 -12.10
CA PHE A 96 -48.95 -81.13 -10.97
C PHE A 96 -48.83 -79.61 -11.08
N SER A 97 -48.69 -78.95 -9.93
CA SER A 97 -48.42 -77.51 -9.83
C SER A 97 -47.63 -77.22 -8.56
N THR A 98 -46.53 -76.46 -8.66
CA THR A 98 -45.81 -75.97 -7.49
C THR A 98 -45.12 -74.63 -7.76
N PRO A 99 -45.16 -73.68 -6.82
CA PRO A 99 -44.26 -72.54 -6.85
C PRO A 99 -42.82 -73.00 -6.62
N VAL A 100 -41.89 -72.39 -7.34
CA VAL A 100 -40.44 -72.50 -7.15
C VAL A 100 -39.85 -71.10 -7.20
N LEU A 101 -39.03 -70.75 -6.21
CA LEU A 101 -38.26 -69.51 -6.21
C LEU A 101 -36.89 -69.76 -6.82
N PHE A 102 -36.34 -68.79 -7.55
CA PHE A 102 -35.01 -68.91 -8.11
C PHE A 102 -33.92 -68.74 -7.03
N THR A 103 -32.76 -69.34 -7.26
CA THR A 103 -31.56 -69.16 -6.42
C THR A 103 -30.59 -68.19 -7.09
N ASN A 104 -29.95 -67.31 -6.30
CA ASN A 104 -28.88 -66.42 -6.79
C ASN A 104 -27.68 -67.24 -7.31
N PRO A 105 -26.88 -66.70 -8.26
CA PRO A 105 -26.98 -65.37 -8.91
C PRO A 105 -27.95 -65.34 -10.11
N ASP A 106 -28.15 -64.17 -10.74
CA ASP A 106 -28.85 -64.01 -12.03
C ASP A 106 -28.32 -64.99 -13.10
N GLY A 107 -29.17 -65.31 -14.09
CA GLY A 107 -28.84 -66.19 -15.20
C GLY A 107 -29.86 -67.31 -15.43
N GLN A 108 -29.52 -68.25 -16.31
CA GLN A 108 -30.38 -69.38 -16.65
C GLN A 108 -30.58 -70.32 -15.46
N LYS A 109 -31.84 -70.72 -15.23
CA LYS A 109 -32.29 -71.62 -14.18
C LYS A 109 -32.98 -72.83 -14.79
N MET A 110 -32.43 -74.01 -14.54
CA MET A 110 -32.94 -75.28 -15.02
C MET A 110 -33.79 -75.97 -13.95
N PHE A 111 -34.94 -76.50 -14.36
CA PHE A 111 -35.81 -77.30 -13.51
C PHE A 111 -36.18 -78.59 -14.20
N THR A 112 -36.15 -79.68 -13.45
CA THR A 112 -36.47 -81.03 -13.92
C THR A 112 -37.58 -81.63 -13.06
N ALA A 113 -38.67 -82.03 -13.71
CA ALA A 113 -39.74 -82.82 -13.10
C ALA A 113 -39.50 -84.31 -13.40
N THR A 114 -39.51 -85.16 -12.38
CA THR A 114 -39.22 -86.60 -12.51
C THR A 114 -40.30 -87.46 -11.83
N GLN A 115 -40.74 -88.54 -12.46
CA GLN A 115 -41.52 -89.61 -11.85
C GLN A 115 -40.81 -90.96 -11.99
N THR A 116 -40.79 -91.76 -10.93
CA THR A 116 -40.15 -93.08 -10.91
C THR A 116 -41.11 -94.12 -10.31
N ASP A 117 -41.27 -95.26 -10.98
CA ASP A 117 -41.97 -96.44 -10.45
C ASP A 117 -41.17 -97.73 -10.72
N VAL A 118 -41.79 -98.89 -10.45
CA VAL A 118 -41.20 -100.22 -10.67
C VAL A 118 -40.94 -100.54 -12.16
N ASN A 119 -41.52 -99.78 -13.08
CA ASN A 119 -41.43 -99.95 -14.53
C ASN A 119 -40.47 -98.95 -15.21
N GLY A 120 -39.96 -97.94 -14.49
CA GLY A 120 -38.93 -97.02 -14.98
C GLY A 120 -39.00 -95.60 -14.41
N THR A 121 -38.18 -94.70 -14.96
CA THR A 121 -38.16 -93.27 -14.63
C THR A 121 -38.46 -92.43 -15.88
N SER A 122 -39.30 -91.41 -15.75
CA SER A 122 -39.56 -90.38 -16.77
C SER A 122 -39.19 -89.01 -16.20
N ASN A 123 -38.59 -88.15 -17.03
CA ASN A 123 -38.25 -86.78 -16.66
C ASN A 123 -38.56 -85.80 -17.81
N ASP A 124 -38.78 -84.54 -17.44
CA ASP A 124 -38.85 -83.41 -18.36
C ASP A 124 -38.19 -82.18 -17.73
N SER A 125 -37.39 -81.46 -18.52
CA SER A 125 -36.60 -80.31 -18.05
C SER A 125 -36.94 -79.04 -18.82
N ARG A 126 -36.95 -77.90 -18.14
CA ARG A 126 -37.16 -76.57 -18.72
C ARG A 126 -36.17 -75.56 -18.14
N GLN A 127 -35.78 -74.60 -18.97
CA GLN A 127 -34.94 -73.47 -18.60
C GLN A 127 -35.77 -72.20 -18.48
N PHE A 128 -35.39 -71.31 -17.56
CA PHE A 128 -35.96 -69.97 -17.39
C PHE A 128 -34.83 -68.97 -17.09
N ASN A 129 -35.02 -67.69 -17.37
CA ASN A 129 -34.02 -66.65 -17.10
C ASN A 129 -34.38 -65.92 -15.80
N PHE A 130 -33.49 -65.95 -14.81
CA PHE A 130 -33.60 -65.15 -13.60
C PHE A 130 -32.82 -63.85 -13.76
N ASP A 131 -33.50 -62.73 -13.61
CA ASP A 131 -32.91 -61.41 -13.78
C ASP A 131 -33.47 -60.45 -12.71
N THR A 132 -32.58 -59.96 -11.85
CA THR A 132 -32.92 -59.00 -10.78
C THR A 132 -32.30 -57.64 -10.99
N THR A 133 -31.60 -57.44 -12.10
CA THR A 133 -30.79 -56.26 -12.37
C THR A 133 -31.50 -55.35 -13.36
N PRO A 134 -32.03 -54.18 -12.95
CA PRO A 134 -32.64 -53.24 -13.89
C PRO A 134 -31.63 -52.74 -14.94
N PRO A 135 -32.08 -52.38 -16.15
CA PRO A 135 -31.19 -51.92 -17.20
C PRO A 135 -30.57 -50.56 -16.86
N SER A 136 -29.35 -50.29 -17.35
CA SER A 136 -28.70 -48.99 -17.15
C SER A 136 -29.12 -47.98 -18.21
N VAL A 137 -29.52 -46.77 -17.82
CA VAL A 137 -29.79 -45.65 -18.75
C VAL A 137 -29.25 -44.34 -18.17
N SER A 138 -28.71 -43.46 -19.03
CA SER A 138 -28.24 -42.12 -18.66
C SER A 138 -28.53 -41.11 -19.77
N ILE A 139 -28.49 -39.81 -19.47
CA ILE A 139 -28.58 -38.73 -20.46
C ILE A 139 -27.30 -37.90 -20.36
N SER A 140 -26.62 -37.64 -21.48
CA SER A 140 -25.28 -37.03 -21.55
C SER A 140 -25.26 -35.58 -22.07
N ASN A 141 -26.42 -34.93 -22.17
CA ASN A 141 -26.53 -33.54 -22.60
C ASN A 141 -25.88 -32.57 -21.60
N THR A 142 -24.88 -31.80 -22.05
CA THR A 142 -24.18 -30.79 -21.24
C THR A 142 -24.86 -29.42 -21.26
N GLN A 143 -25.59 -29.11 -22.33
CA GLN A 143 -26.27 -27.83 -22.50
C GLN A 143 -27.70 -27.91 -21.95
N LEU A 144 -27.94 -27.23 -20.82
CA LEU A 144 -29.23 -27.23 -20.12
C LEU A 144 -30.17 -26.09 -20.55
N TYR A 145 -29.66 -25.06 -21.22
CA TYR A 145 -30.42 -23.94 -21.77
C TYR A 145 -30.38 -23.98 -23.30
N VAL A 146 -31.53 -23.96 -23.94
CA VAL A 146 -31.65 -24.08 -25.40
C VAL A 146 -32.54 -22.97 -25.95
N ASN A 147 -32.17 -22.42 -27.10
CA ASN A 147 -32.93 -21.42 -27.83
C ASN A 147 -33.81 -21.98 -28.96
N SER A 148 -33.87 -23.31 -29.05
CA SER A 148 -34.61 -24.01 -30.08
C SER A 148 -35.45 -25.10 -29.45
N ARG A 149 -36.65 -25.29 -30.00
CA ARG A 149 -37.54 -26.41 -29.64
C ARG A 149 -37.03 -27.76 -30.15
N ASN A 150 -36.09 -27.75 -31.10
CA ASN A 150 -35.53 -28.94 -31.70
C ASN A 150 -34.20 -29.22 -31.00
N VAL A 151 -34.15 -30.26 -30.17
CA VAL A 151 -32.96 -30.59 -29.39
C VAL A 151 -32.57 -32.04 -29.68
N ASN A 152 -31.28 -32.32 -29.82
CA ASN A 152 -30.79 -33.70 -29.92
C ASN A 152 -30.43 -34.21 -28.53
N LEU A 153 -31.15 -35.21 -28.04
CA LEU A 153 -30.85 -35.89 -26.79
C LEU A 153 -29.95 -37.08 -27.05
N MET A 154 -28.92 -37.24 -26.23
CA MET A 154 -27.97 -38.35 -26.32
C MET A 154 -27.74 -38.94 -24.94
N GLY A 155 -27.37 -40.21 -24.88
CA GLY A 155 -27.13 -40.88 -23.61
C GLY A 155 -26.66 -42.31 -23.79
N THR A 156 -26.34 -42.95 -22.67
CA THR A 156 -26.00 -44.38 -22.63
C THR A 156 -27.20 -45.22 -22.22
N CYS A 157 -27.23 -46.46 -22.67
CA CYS A 157 -28.31 -47.40 -22.42
C CYS A 157 -27.82 -48.84 -22.57
N GLU A 158 -28.61 -49.82 -22.14
CA GLU A 158 -28.32 -51.23 -22.39
C GLU A 158 -28.73 -51.65 -23.81
N SER A 159 -27.82 -52.31 -24.52
CA SER A 159 -28.01 -52.65 -25.95
C SER A 159 -29.13 -53.67 -26.15
N GLY A 160 -29.95 -53.49 -27.18
CA GLY A 160 -31.04 -54.42 -27.52
C GLY A 160 -32.36 -54.15 -26.79
N LEU A 161 -32.42 -53.16 -25.89
CA LEU A 161 -33.63 -52.62 -25.29
C LEU A 161 -33.94 -51.23 -25.85
N LYS A 162 -35.20 -50.80 -25.82
CA LYS A 162 -35.59 -49.44 -26.25
C LYS A 162 -35.61 -48.46 -25.08
N VAL A 163 -35.16 -47.24 -25.33
CA VAL A 163 -35.28 -46.11 -24.39
C VAL A 163 -36.56 -45.32 -24.71
N GLN A 164 -37.42 -45.15 -23.73
CA GLN A 164 -38.58 -44.27 -23.79
C GLN A 164 -38.19 -42.88 -23.31
N LEU A 165 -38.31 -41.87 -24.18
CA LEU A 165 -38.18 -40.46 -23.81
C LEU A 165 -39.59 -39.86 -23.67
N ALA A 166 -39.96 -39.45 -22.46
CA ALA A 166 -41.29 -38.94 -22.12
C ALA A 166 -41.19 -37.74 -21.16
N GLY A 167 -42.32 -37.19 -20.72
CA GLY A 167 -42.37 -36.08 -19.75
C GLY A 167 -43.07 -34.83 -20.29
N THR A 168 -43.41 -33.90 -19.39
CA THR A 168 -44.15 -32.66 -19.71
C THR A 168 -43.36 -31.68 -20.58
N GLY A 169 -42.03 -31.86 -20.64
CA GLY A 169 -41.13 -31.08 -21.47
C GLY A 169 -41.16 -31.44 -22.96
N LEU A 170 -41.70 -32.59 -23.34
CA LEU A 170 -41.77 -33.05 -24.73
C LEU A 170 -43.16 -32.85 -25.33
N SER A 171 -43.22 -32.62 -26.65
CA SER A 171 -44.48 -32.55 -27.39
C SER A 171 -45.13 -33.91 -27.62
N GLN A 172 -44.34 -34.99 -27.56
CA GLN A 172 -44.78 -36.37 -27.70
C GLN A 172 -43.77 -37.32 -27.04
N VAL A 173 -44.15 -38.59 -26.86
CA VAL A 173 -43.25 -39.65 -26.39
C VAL A 173 -42.44 -40.20 -27.56
N TYR A 174 -41.15 -40.47 -27.34
CA TYR A 174 -40.26 -41.10 -28.33
C TYR A 174 -39.79 -42.47 -27.82
N MET A 175 -39.73 -43.45 -28.72
CA MET A 175 -39.12 -44.75 -28.46
C MET A 175 -37.86 -44.88 -29.31
N VAL A 176 -36.70 -44.99 -28.67
CA VAL A 176 -35.38 -44.93 -29.31
C VAL A 176 -34.68 -46.27 -29.15
N ASP A 177 -34.13 -46.80 -30.23
CA ASP A 177 -33.35 -48.04 -30.17
C ASP A 177 -31.99 -47.78 -29.51
N CYS A 178 -31.63 -48.59 -28.52
CA CYS A 178 -30.29 -48.56 -27.93
C CYS A 178 -29.33 -49.44 -28.73
N ASN A 179 -28.37 -48.80 -29.42
CA ASN A 179 -27.40 -49.48 -30.26
C ASN A 179 -25.99 -49.28 -29.72
N ASN A 180 -25.25 -50.37 -29.51
CA ASN A 180 -23.86 -50.34 -29.00
C ASN A 180 -23.70 -49.49 -27.73
N GLY A 181 -24.67 -49.60 -26.81
CA GLY A 181 -24.65 -48.93 -25.51
C GLY A 181 -25.10 -47.47 -25.53
N ASN A 182 -25.58 -46.94 -26.66
CA ASN A 182 -25.91 -45.53 -26.80
C ASN A 182 -27.24 -45.30 -27.51
N PHE A 183 -27.89 -44.17 -27.20
CA PHE A 183 -29.02 -43.64 -27.94
C PHE A 183 -28.77 -42.18 -28.33
N SER A 184 -29.32 -41.76 -29.48
CA SER A 184 -29.36 -40.37 -29.92
C SER A 184 -30.70 -40.13 -30.62
N GLN A 185 -31.43 -39.10 -30.22
CA GLN A 185 -32.74 -38.79 -30.77
C GLN A 185 -32.97 -37.28 -30.82
N SER A 186 -33.35 -36.79 -32.00
CA SER A 186 -33.89 -35.44 -32.12
C SER A 186 -35.32 -35.41 -31.59
N VAL A 187 -35.57 -34.56 -30.60
CA VAL A 187 -36.86 -34.39 -29.93
C VAL A 187 -37.39 -32.98 -30.11
N GLN A 188 -38.72 -32.87 -30.06
CA GLN A 188 -39.46 -31.60 -30.09
C GLN A 188 -39.96 -31.27 -28.69
N LEU A 189 -39.46 -30.18 -28.11
CA LEU A 189 -39.91 -29.66 -26.83
C LEU A 189 -41.35 -29.12 -26.91
N SER A 190 -42.08 -29.18 -25.80
CA SER A 190 -43.41 -28.56 -25.67
C SER A 190 -43.34 -27.04 -25.86
N SER A 191 -44.42 -26.41 -26.32
CA SER A 191 -44.47 -24.97 -26.61
C SER A 191 -44.27 -24.09 -25.38
N GLY A 192 -43.86 -22.84 -25.58
CA GLY A 192 -43.64 -21.82 -24.54
C GLY A 192 -42.26 -21.91 -23.87
N ASN A 193 -41.70 -20.78 -23.46
CA ASN A 193 -40.43 -20.73 -22.72
C ASN A 193 -40.57 -21.31 -21.31
N GLY A 194 -39.44 -21.63 -20.68
CA GLY A 194 -39.34 -22.15 -19.32
C GLY A 194 -38.89 -23.61 -19.24
N LEU A 195 -39.03 -24.20 -18.05
CA LEU A 195 -38.56 -25.53 -17.73
C LEU A 195 -39.29 -26.63 -18.53
N LYS A 196 -38.50 -27.57 -19.06
CA LYS A 196 -38.89 -28.73 -19.86
C LYS A 196 -38.34 -29.98 -19.16
N VAL A 197 -39.22 -30.70 -18.49
CA VAL A 197 -38.88 -31.93 -17.76
C VAL A 197 -39.00 -33.12 -18.71
N ILE A 198 -37.90 -33.84 -18.89
CA ILE A 198 -37.78 -34.99 -19.78
C ILE A 198 -37.32 -36.18 -18.96
N ALA A 199 -37.97 -37.32 -19.11
CA ALA A 199 -37.60 -38.58 -18.48
C ALA A 199 -37.14 -39.56 -19.56
N ALA A 200 -35.95 -40.14 -19.41
CA ALA A 200 -35.48 -41.28 -20.18
C ALA A 200 -35.63 -42.54 -19.32
N ALA A 201 -36.45 -43.49 -19.79
CA ALA A 201 -36.67 -44.76 -19.11
C ALA A 201 -36.29 -45.93 -20.01
N GLN A 202 -35.67 -46.96 -19.45
CA GLN A 202 -35.43 -48.22 -20.14
C GLN A 202 -35.98 -49.36 -19.29
N THR A 203 -36.63 -50.33 -19.94
CA THR A 203 -37.26 -51.49 -19.30
C THR A 203 -36.76 -52.77 -19.95
N ASP A 204 -36.36 -53.76 -19.15
CA ASP A 204 -35.88 -55.06 -19.62
C ASP A 204 -36.99 -56.10 -19.83
N TYR A 205 -36.60 -57.33 -20.19
CA TYR A 205 -37.51 -58.45 -20.42
C TYR A 205 -38.11 -59.04 -19.12
N ALA A 206 -37.50 -58.79 -17.95
CA ALA A 206 -38.04 -59.13 -16.64
C ALA A 206 -38.97 -58.04 -16.07
N SER A 207 -39.26 -57.00 -16.87
CA SER A 207 -40.09 -55.84 -16.53
C SER A 207 -39.50 -54.94 -15.43
N LEU A 208 -38.19 -54.98 -15.20
CA LEU A 208 -37.51 -54.01 -14.34
C LEU A 208 -37.20 -52.75 -15.16
N SER A 209 -37.19 -51.58 -14.52
CA SER A 209 -36.97 -50.32 -15.23
C SER A 209 -36.10 -49.33 -14.45
N THR A 210 -35.30 -48.57 -15.18
CA THR A 210 -34.54 -47.42 -14.67
C THR A 210 -35.03 -46.16 -15.37
N THR A 211 -35.20 -45.07 -14.62
CA THR A 211 -35.62 -43.77 -15.16
C THR A 211 -34.66 -42.66 -14.72
N VAL A 212 -34.25 -41.81 -15.66
CA VAL A 212 -33.41 -40.63 -15.42
C VAL A 212 -34.15 -39.38 -15.89
N ILE A 213 -34.07 -38.29 -15.12
CA ILE A 213 -34.74 -37.02 -15.44
C ILE A 213 -33.71 -35.99 -15.91
N LEU A 214 -33.99 -35.34 -17.04
CA LEU A 214 -33.30 -34.17 -17.57
C LEU A 214 -34.23 -32.96 -17.51
N ASN A 215 -33.72 -31.87 -16.94
CA ASN A 215 -34.39 -30.58 -16.87
C ASN A 215 -33.74 -29.61 -17.85
N LEU A 216 -34.40 -29.32 -18.98
CA LEU A 216 -33.96 -28.30 -19.95
C LEU A 216 -34.74 -27.00 -19.76
N HIS A 217 -34.13 -25.86 -20.02
CA HIS A 217 -34.83 -24.57 -20.07
C HIS A 217 -34.87 -24.09 -21.52
N LEU A 218 -36.08 -23.94 -22.07
CA LEU A 218 -36.28 -23.33 -23.38
C LEU A 218 -36.41 -21.83 -23.21
N ASP A 219 -35.54 -21.07 -23.86
CA ASP A 219 -35.65 -19.62 -23.93
C ASP A 219 -35.31 -19.13 -25.33
N THR A 220 -36.31 -18.60 -26.04
CA THR A 220 -36.17 -18.08 -27.41
C THR A 220 -36.13 -16.54 -27.48
N VAL A 221 -36.04 -15.84 -26.36
CA VAL A 221 -36.10 -14.37 -26.32
C VAL A 221 -34.69 -13.81 -26.28
N ALA A 222 -34.35 -12.94 -27.23
CA ALA A 222 -33.07 -12.26 -27.21
C ALA A 222 -33.05 -11.14 -26.16
N PRO A 223 -31.91 -10.95 -25.46
CA PRO A 223 -31.79 -9.88 -24.47
C PRO A 223 -31.89 -8.50 -25.12
N VAL A 224 -32.48 -7.53 -24.42
CA VAL A 224 -32.62 -6.15 -24.90
C VAL A 224 -31.40 -5.31 -24.49
N VAL A 225 -30.68 -4.76 -25.48
CA VAL A 225 -29.54 -3.87 -25.26
C VAL A 225 -29.57 -2.67 -26.21
N ALA A 226 -29.31 -1.47 -25.71
CA ALA A 226 -29.36 -0.24 -26.50
C ALA A 226 -28.45 0.85 -25.92
N PHE A 227 -27.94 1.75 -26.78
CA PHE A 227 -27.19 2.93 -26.35
C PHE A 227 -28.13 4.03 -25.84
N THR A 228 -27.76 4.69 -24.75
CA THR A 228 -28.45 5.86 -24.19
C THR A 228 -27.57 7.11 -24.22
N SER A 229 -26.24 6.96 -24.21
CA SER A 229 -25.28 8.07 -24.33
C SER A 229 -23.94 7.59 -24.89
N PRO A 230 -23.20 8.42 -25.65
CA PRO A 230 -23.61 9.71 -26.18
C PRO A 230 -24.70 9.58 -27.25
N ALA A 231 -25.34 10.69 -27.62
CA ALA A 231 -26.28 10.71 -28.73
C ALA A 231 -25.57 10.36 -30.05
N ASN A 232 -26.32 9.84 -31.01
CA ASN A 232 -25.76 9.51 -32.32
C ASN A 232 -25.13 10.74 -32.99
N ALA A 233 -23.97 10.56 -33.63
CA ALA A 233 -23.12 11.57 -34.24
C ALA A 233 -22.52 12.62 -33.27
N THR A 234 -22.45 12.33 -31.97
CA THR A 234 -21.75 13.20 -31.01
C THR A 234 -20.24 13.22 -31.27
N ALA A 235 -19.63 14.40 -31.18
CA ALA A 235 -18.18 14.54 -31.26
C ALA A 235 -17.53 14.13 -29.92
N VAL A 236 -16.51 13.28 -29.98
CA VAL A 236 -15.91 12.62 -28.82
C VAL A 236 -14.39 12.71 -28.79
N LYS A 237 -13.81 12.54 -27.60
CA LYS A 237 -12.37 12.30 -27.40
C LYS A 237 -11.98 10.92 -27.93
N GLN A 238 -10.68 10.62 -28.03
CA GLN A 238 -10.25 9.28 -28.43
C GLN A 238 -10.77 8.21 -27.47
N THR A 239 -10.76 8.52 -26.18
CA THR A 239 -11.35 7.73 -25.11
C THR A 239 -12.51 8.50 -24.51
N PHE A 240 -13.68 7.87 -24.42
CA PHE A 240 -14.89 8.48 -23.89
C PHE A 240 -15.85 7.41 -23.34
N GLN A 241 -16.76 7.85 -22.47
CA GLN A 241 -17.72 6.95 -21.84
C GLN A 241 -18.94 6.71 -22.72
N VAL A 242 -19.34 5.45 -22.85
CA VAL A 242 -20.57 5.02 -23.49
C VAL A 242 -21.50 4.42 -22.44
N LYS A 243 -22.78 4.78 -22.48
CA LYS A 243 -23.84 4.28 -21.61
C LYS A 243 -24.96 3.67 -22.42
N GLY A 244 -25.66 2.72 -21.82
CA GLY A 244 -26.82 2.11 -22.43
C GLY A 244 -27.67 1.31 -21.45
N SER A 245 -28.82 0.86 -21.92
CA SER A 245 -29.67 -0.10 -21.23
C SER A 245 -29.29 -1.51 -21.64
N CYS A 246 -29.45 -2.46 -20.72
CA CYS A 246 -29.10 -3.86 -20.92
C CYS A 246 -29.91 -4.74 -19.96
N GLU A 247 -29.90 -6.05 -20.18
CA GLU A 247 -30.45 -7.01 -19.23
C GLU A 247 -29.41 -7.42 -18.19
N ASN A 248 -29.84 -7.47 -16.92
CA ASN A 248 -28.97 -7.78 -15.78
C ASN A 248 -28.34 -9.17 -15.90
N ALA A 249 -27.16 -9.33 -15.30
CA ALA A 249 -26.42 -10.59 -15.25
C ALA A 249 -25.95 -11.17 -16.59
N LEU A 250 -26.08 -10.41 -17.70
CA LEU A 250 -25.49 -10.76 -18.99
C LEU A 250 -24.32 -9.81 -19.34
N PRO A 251 -23.17 -10.33 -19.78
CA PRO A 251 -22.05 -9.49 -20.19
C PRO A 251 -22.41 -8.67 -21.43
N VAL A 252 -22.08 -7.39 -21.40
CA VAL A 252 -22.25 -6.44 -22.50
C VAL A 252 -20.94 -6.37 -23.29
N ILE A 253 -20.98 -6.71 -24.56
CA ILE A 253 -19.83 -6.75 -25.45
C ILE A 253 -19.92 -5.60 -26.44
N LEU A 254 -18.91 -4.73 -26.47
CA LEU A 254 -18.77 -3.63 -27.41
C LEU A 254 -17.68 -3.90 -28.45
N THR A 255 -18.02 -3.69 -29.72
CA THR A 255 -17.16 -3.90 -30.90
C THR A 255 -17.29 -2.74 -31.90
N GLY A 256 -16.64 -2.83 -33.07
CA GLY A 256 -16.67 -1.81 -34.12
C GLY A 256 -15.31 -1.15 -34.31
N ASP A 257 -15.27 0.16 -34.52
CA ASP A 257 -14.07 0.97 -34.68
C ASP A 257 -13.37 1.29 -33.34
N LEU A 258 -13.34 0.32 -32.43
CA LEU A 258 -12.65 0.38 -31.15
C LEU A 258 -11.21 -0.11 -31.27
N LEU A 259 -10.30 0.34 -30.40
CA LEU A 259 -8.91 -0.16 -30.33
C LEU A 259 -8.88 -1.65 -29.99
N THR A 260 -9.73 -2.08 -29.08
CA THR A 260 -9.95 -3.48 -28.69
C THR A 260 -11.43 -3.69 -28.38
N GLN A 261 -11.90 -4.94 -28.47
CA GLN A 261 -13.22 -5.30 -27.97
C GLN A 261 -13.27 -5.04 -26.46
N VAL A 262 -14.35 -4.42 -26.00
CA VAL A 262 -14.58 -4.12 -24.58
C VAL A 262 -15.72 -4.99 -24.08
N THR A 263 -15.53 -5.66 -22.95
CA THR A 263 -16.58 -6.40 -22.25
C THR A 263 -16.84 -5.70 -20.91
N THR A 264 -18.10 -5.42 -20.59
CA THR A 264 -18.52 -4.79 -19.34
C THR A 264 -19.75 -5.47 -18.77
N ALA A 265 -19.98 -5.35 -17.46
CA ALA A 265 -21.14 -5.92 -16.81
C ALA A 265 -22.38 -5.03 -16.97
N CYS A 266 -23.56 -5.64 -17.09
CA CYS A 266 -24.82 -4.93 -16.93
C CYS A 266 -25.22 -4.90 -15.44
N SER A 267 -25.31 -3.70 -14.86
CA SER A 267 -25.69 -3.50 -13.45
C SER A 267 -26.95 -2.64 -13.37
N ALA A 268 -27.97 -3.11 -12.65
CA ALA A 268 -29.26 -2.42 -12.49
C ALA A 268 -29.92 -1.98 -13.83
N GLY A 269 -29.78 -2.80 -14.87
CA GLY A 269 -30.38 -2.60 -16.19
C GLY A 269 -29.61 -1.61 -17.08
N VAL A 270 -28.42 -1.18 -16.66
CA VAL A 270 -27.60 -0.22 -17.38
C VAL A 270 -26.14 -0.68 -17.46
N PHE A 271 -25.47 -0.26 -18.53
CA PHE A 271 -24.02 -0.36 -18.65
C PHE A 271 -23.42 1.03 -18.84
N SER A 272 -22.21 1.21 -18.34
CA SER A 272 -21.43 2.43 -18.49
C SER A 272 -19.96 2.04 -18.54
N VAL A 273 -19.29 2.29 -19.66
CA VAL A 273 -17.91 1.87 -19.86
C VAL A 273 -17.16 2.86 -20.73
N ASP A 274 -15.88 3.07 -20.41
CA ASP A 274 -14.99 3.86 -21.24
C ASP A 274 -14.52 3.02 -22.43
N VAL A 275 -14.64 3.59 -23.63
CA VAL A 275 -14.20 2.96 -24.87
C VAL A 275 -13.21 3.88 -25.58
N SER A 276 -12.26 3.26 -26.28
CA SER A 276 -11.27 3.98 -27.07
C SER A 276 -11.44 3.64 -28.55
N VAL A 277 -11.62 4.66 -29.39
CA VAL A 277 -11.77 4.48 -30.85
C VAL A 277 -10.43 4.46 -31.58
N THR A 278 -10.40 3.80 -32.74
CA THR A 278 -9.23 3.73 -33.62
C THR A 278 -8.74 5.12 -34.05
N ALA A 279 -7.43 5.24 -34.32
CA ALA A 279 -6.82 6.50 -34.77
C ALA A 279 -7.41 7.00 -36.11
N GLY A 280 -7.22 8.29 -36.39
CA GLY A 280 -7.72 8.96 -37.60
C GLY A 280 -9.05 9.68 -37.39
N SER A 281 -9.10 10.96 -37.74
CA SER A 281 -10.30 11.80 -37.66
C SER A 281 -11.42 11.26 -38.57
N GLY A 282 -12.66 11.31 -38.10
CA GLY A 282 -13.83 10.87 -38.85
C GLY A 282 -14.92 10.24 -37.97
N THR A 283 -15.96 9.72 -38.62
CA THR A 283 -17.04 8.98 -37.95
C THR A 283 -16.56 7.58 -37.57
N LYS A 284 -16.84 7.15 -36.34
CA LYS A 284 -16.51 5.84 -35.77
C LYS A 284 -17.81 5.10 -35.40
N LEU A 285 -17.95 3.87 -35.88
CA LEU A 285 -19.09 2.99 -35.58
C LEU A 285 -18.77 2.12 -34.36
N ILE A 286 -19.65 2.14 -33.37
CA ILE A 286 -19.60 1.29 -32.18
C ILE A 286 -20.83 0.39 -32.20
N GLN A 287 -20.63 -0.88 -31.88
CA GLN A 287 -21.68 -1.88 -31.76
C GLN A 287 -21.70 -2.42 -30.34
N VAL A 288 -22.88 -2.73 -29.82
CA VAL A 288 -23.05 -3.38 -28.51
C VAL A 288 -23.90 -4.63 -28.68
N SER A 289 -23.61 -5.68 -27.91
CA SER A 289 -24.43 -6.89 -27.86
C SER A 289 -24.41 -7.58 -26.51
N GLN A 290 -25.49 -8.32 -26.21
CA GLN A 290 -25.56 -9.28 -25.10
C GLN A 290 -25.98 -10.64 -25.65
N THR A 291 -25.49 -11.70 -25.02
CA THR A 291 -25.89 -13.08 -25.32
C THR A 291 -26.35 -13.75 -24.03
N ASP A 292 -27.53 -14.34 -24.02
CA ASP A 292 -28.05 -15.06 -22.86
C ASP A 292 -27.52 -16.50 -22.73
N ALA A 293 -27.91 -17.21 -21.67
CA ALA A 293 -27.50 -18.60 -21.42
C ALA A 293 -28.03 -19.61 -22.46
N ALA A 294 -29.12 -19.29 -23.16
CA ALA A 294 -29.69 -20.10 -24.24
C ALA A 294 -29.02 -19.82 -25.61
N GLY A 295 -28.19 -18.77 -25.68
CA GLY A 295 -27.47 -18.35 -26.87
C GLY A 295 -28.21 -17.32 -27.74
N ASN A 296 -29.30 -16.73 -27.26
CA ASN A 296 -29.95 -15.63 -27.98
C ASN A 296 -29.11 -14.36 -27.87
N LYS A 297 -28.98 -13.62 -28.99
CA LYS A 297 -28.14 -12.42 -29.06
C LYS A 297 -28.97 -11.18 -29.40
N GLY A 298 -28.93 -10.17 -28.53
CA GLY A 298 -29.42 -8.82 -28.80
C GLY A 298 -28.28 -7.87 -29.17
N SER A 299 -28.54 -6.89 -30.04
CA SER A 299 -27.52 -5.91 -30.45
C SER A 299 -28.06 -4.52 -30.83
N SER A 300 -27.18 -3.52 -30.74
CA SER A 300 -27.44 -2.12 -31.14
C SER A 300 -26.16 -1.43 -31.67
N SER A 301 -26.28 -0.28 -32.32
CA SER A 301 -25.16 0.49 -32.91
C SER A 301 -25.22 1.99 -32.63
N LEU A 302 -24.06 2.65 -32.57
CA LEU A 302 -23.87 4.07 -32.31
C LEU A 302 -22.75 4.64 -33.19
N ASN A 303 -22.99 5.76 -33.87
CA ASN A 303 -21.92 6.50 -34.55
C ASN A 303 -21.47 7.69 -33.70
N VAL A 304 -20.16 7.95 -33.64
CA VAL A 304 -19.55 9.13 -33.01
C VAL A 304 -18.54 9.77 -33.95
N THR A 305 -18.16 11.03 -33.74
CA THR A 305 -17.13 11.71 -34.56
C THR A 305 -15.88 12.00 -33.74
N TYR A 306 -14.74 11.47 -34.15
CA TYR A 306 -13.44 11.72 -33.51
C TYR A 306 -12.60 12.71 -34.34
N GLN A 307 -11.90 13.63 -33.66
CA GLN A 307 -10.93 14.55 -34.29
C GLN A 307 -9.59 14.43 -33.56
N SER A 308 -8.51 14.12 -34.28
CA SER A 308 -7.22 13.75 -33.68
C SER A 308 -6.35 14.93 -33.23
N THR A 309 -6.76 16.19 -33.40
CA THR A 309 -5.95 17.37 -33.05
C THR A 309 -6.69 18.31 -32.08
N GLY A 310 -6.04 18.63 -30.96
CA GLY A 310 -6.47 19.67 -30.04
C GLY A 310 -6.36 21.08 -30.65
N PRO A 311 -6.91 22.12 -30.00
CA PRO A 311 -6.76 23.48 -30.48
C PRO A 311 -5.34 23.98 -30.19
N SER A 312 -4.73 24.71 -31.10
CA SER A 312 -3.51 25.48 -30.88
C SER A 312 -3.86 26.91 -30.46
N ILE A 313 -3.25 27.41 -29.38
CA ILE A 313 -3.29 28.81 -28.95
C ILE A 313 -1.93 29.23 -28.41
N ALA A 314 -1.49 30.45 -28.71
CA ALA A 314 -0.24 31.02 -28.19
C ALA A 314 -0.30 32.56 -28.15
N ILE A 315 0.31 33.19 -27.13
CA ILE A 315 0.56 34.62 -27.02
C ILE A 315 1.87 34.92 -27.76
N THR A 316 1.81 35.74 -28.80
CA THR A 316 2.97 36.05 -29.65
C THR A 316 3.56 37.44 -29.39
N ALA A 317 2.78 38.37 -28.82
CA ALA A 317 3.29 39.68 -28.39
C ALA A 317 2.40 40.31 -27.30
N PRO A 318 2.95 41.17 -26.42
CA PRO A 318 4.38 41.43 -26.23
C PRO A 318 5.09 40.23 -25.59
N ALA A 319 6.41 40.18 -25.75
CA ALA A 319 7.24 39.10 -25.20
C ALA A 319 7.05 38.95 -23.69
N ASP A 320 7.17 37.72 -23.22
CA ASP A 320 7.14 37.38 -21.80
C ASP A 320 8.21 38.16 -21.01
N ASN A 321 7.91 38.47 -19.75
CA ASN A 321 8.75 39.23 -18.81
C ASN A 321 9.05 40.70 -19.21
N THR A 322 8.14 41.36 -19.93
CA THR A 322 8.29 42.78 -20.30
C THR A 322 7.65 43.74 -19.28
N TYR A 323 8.23 44.94 -19.14
CA TYR A 323 7.79 46.00 -18.21
C TYR A 323 6.94 47.06 -18.91
N HIS A 324 5.85 47.48 -18.29
CA HIS A 324 4.87 48.40 -18.87
C HIS A 324 4.34 49.40 -17.85
N LYS A 325 3.97 50.61 -18.30
CA LYS A 325 3.42 51.68 -17.46
C LYS A 325 1.89 51.62 -17.25
N SER A 326 1.18 50.82 -18.05
CA SER A 326 -0.29 50.73 -17.99
C SER A 326 -0.85 49.53 -18.78
N ALA A 327 -1.26 49.73 -20.04
CA ALA A 327 -1.91 48.73 -20.87
C ALA A 327 -0.95 48.10 -21.89
N ILE A 328 -1.13 46.79 -22.14
CA ILE A 328 -0.37 46.00 -23.09
C ILE A 328 -1.21 45.64 -24.33
N PRO A 329 -0.64 45.67 -25.55
CA PRO A 329 -1.31 45.19 -26.76
C PRO A 329 -1.05 43.69 -26.93
N LEU A 330 -1.93 42.86 -26.39
CA LEU A 330 -1.84 41.40 -26.45
C LEU A 330 -2.20 40.89 -27.86
N MET A 331 -1.34 40.06 -28.45
CA MET A 331 -1.54 39.41 -29.74
C MET A 331 -1.18 37.93 -29.63
N GLY A 332 -1.80 37.09 -30.45
CA GLY A 332 -1.50 35.67 -30.45
C GLY A 332 -2.06 34.89 -31.63
N ALA A 333 -1.63 33.63 -31.74
CA ALA A 333 -2.14 32.66 -32.70
C ALA A 333 -3.22 31.79 -32.02
N CYS A 334 -4.19 31.33 -32.79
CA CYS A 334 -5.32 30.57 -32.29
C CYS A 334 -5.94 29.67 -33.37
N THR A 335 -6.69 28.67 -32.94
CA THR A 335 -7.42 27.78 -33.85
C THR A 335 -8.69 28.46 -34.34
N GLN A 336 -8.87 28.51 -35.67
CA GLN A 336 -10.00 29.17 -36.31
C GLN A 336 -11.34 28.59 -35.85
N GLY A 337 -12.34 29.44 -35.64
CA GLY A 337 -13.70 29.04 -35.28
C GLY A 337 -13.93 28.72 -33.80
N LEU A 338 -12.90 28.76 -32.95
CA LEU A 338 -13.04 28.58 -31.49
C LEU A 338 -12.91 29.92 -30.75
N SER A 339 -13.73 30.11 -29.71
CA SER A 339 -13.63 31.25 -28.81
C SER A 339 -12.42 31.12 -27.87
N ILE A 340 -11.81 32.26 -27.54
CA ILE A 340 -10.66 32.39 -26.66
C ILE A 340 -11.13 32.98 -25.34
N GLN A 341 -10.75 32.40 -24.20
CA GLN A 341 -10.94 33.03 -22.90
C GLN A 341 -9.63 33.68 -22.44
N LEU A 342 -9.66 34.98 -22.21
CA LEU A 342 -8.58 35.73 -21.56
C LEU A 342 -8.84 35.78 -20.05
N LYS A 343 -7.83 35.48 -19.25
CA LYS A 343 -7.87 35.48 -17.78
C LYS A 343 -6.60 36.14 -17.20
N GLY A 344 -6.61 36.42 -15.90
CA GLY A 344 -5.44 36.94 -15.17
C GLY A 344 -5.60 38.38 -14.66
N ASP A 345 -4.47 39.05 -14.43
CA ASP A 345 -4.33 40.32 -13.70
C ASP A 345 -4.63 41.57 -14.58
N GLY A 346 -5.67 41.47 -15.41
CA GLY A 346 -6.14 42.54 -16.28
C GLY A 346 -7.48 43.12 -15.83
N VAL A 347 -7.64 44.43 -15.95
CA VAL A 347 -8.92 45.11 -15.68
C VAL A 347 -10.00 44.56 -16.61
N GLY A 348 -11.06 44.00 -16.04
CA GLY A 348 -12.19 43.44 -16.80
C GLY A 348 -11.97 42.02 -17.33
N LEU A 349 -10.99 41.29 -16.80
CA LEU A 349 -10.85 39.84 -17.00
C LEU A 349 -11.61 39.05 -15.92
N PRO A 350 -12.16 37.85 -16.23
CA PRO A 350 -12.05 37.13 -17.50
C PRO A 350 -12.88 37.74 -18.63
N LYS A 351 -12.41 37.61 -19.88
CA LYS A 351 -13.05 38.15 -21.09
C LYS A 351 -13.00 37.15 -22.24
N THR A 352 -14.13 36.96 -22.93
CA THR A 352 -14.19 36.11 -24.13
C THR A 352 -13.89 36.91 -25.40
N LEU A 353 -13.02 36.36 -26.26
CA LEU A 353 -12.73 36.83 -27.62
C LEU A 353 -13.06 35.73 -28.63
N ASN A 354 -13.15 36.08 -29.91
CA ASN A 354 -13.22 35.09 -30.99
C ASN A 354 -11.87 35.04 -31.72
N CYS A 355 -11.41 33.83 -32.06
CA CYS A 355 -10.26 33.69 -32.95
C CYS A 355 -10.63 34.18 -34.36
N GLY A 356 -9.81 35.06 -34.93
CA GLY A 356 -10.01 35.59 -36.28
C GLY A 356 -9.95 34.49 -37.34
N SER A 357 -10.55 34.72 -38.50
CA SER A 357 -10.51 33.80 -39.65
C SER A 357 -9.10 33.58 -40.22
N ASN A 358 -8.13 34.41 -39.83
CA ASN A 358 -6.70 34.26 -40.12
C ASN A 358 -5.94 33.42 -39.07
N GLY A 359 -6.63 32.89 -38.05
CA GLY A 359 -5.99 32.12 -36.97
C GLY A 359 -5.21 32.98 -35.97
N GLN A 360 -5.59 34.26 -35.81
CA GLN A 360 -4.94 35.19 -34.89
C GLN A 360 -5.95 35.95 -34.02
N PHE A 361 -5.50 36.42 -32.86
CA PHE A 361 -6.24 37.33 -32.00
C PHE A 361 -5.39 38.55 -31.62
N SER A 362 -6.06 39.67 -31.34
CA SER A 362 -5.43 40.87 -30.80
C SER A 362 -6.41 41.62 -29.89
N THR A 363 -5.93 42.07 -28.74
CA THR A 363 -6.69 42.93 -27.82
C THR A 363 -5.76 43.76 -26.96
N SER A 364 -6.26 44.82 -26.33
CA SER A 364 -5.50 45.57 -25.32
C SER A 364 -5.96 45.17 -23.92
N VAL A 365 -5.01 44.91 -23.02
CA VAL A 365 -5.26 44.56 -21.62
C VAL A 365 -4.63 45.62 -20.72
N THR A 366 -5.43 46.29 -19.91
CA THR A 366 -4.92 47.20 -18.87
C THR A 366 -4.57 46.40 -17.64
N LEU A 367 -3.32 46.49 -17.15
CA LEU A 367 -2.86 45.72 -15.99
C LEU A 367 -3.43 46.30 -14.68
N THR A 368 -3.74 45.44 -13.70
CA THR A 368 -4.29 45.85 -12.40
C THR A 368 -3.21 46.36 -11.44
N ALA A 369 -3.48 47.44 -10.70
CA ALA A 369 -2.61 47.92 -9.61
C ALA A 369 -2.61 46.93 -8.41
N PRO A 370 -1.59 46.92 -7.53
CA PRO A 370 -0.38 47.79 -7.48
C PRO A 370 0.73 47.35 -8.46
N ASP A 371 1.83 48.12 -8.53
CA ASP A 371 3.05 47.74 -9.28
C ASP A 371 3.52 46.32 -8.90
N GLY A 372 4.16 45.62 -9.84
CA GLY A 372 4.64 44.25 -9.69
C GLY A 372 4.22 43.32 -10.82
N SER A 373 4.42 42.02 -10.62
CA SER A 373 4.11 40.96 -11.58
C SER A 373 2.61 40.86 -11.88
N LYS A 374 2.27 40.63 -13.16
CA LYS A 374 0.92 40.47 -13.71
C LYS A 374 0.90 39.30 -14.67
N ILE A 375 0.12 38.27 -14.38
CA ILE A 375 -0.01 37.12 -15.27
C ILE A 375 -1.24 37.32 -16.13
N ILE A 376 -1.09 37.17 -17.45
CA ILE A 376 -2.21 37.12 -18.39
C ILE A 376 -2.18 35.77 -19.10
N SER A 377 -3.32 35.07 -19.12
CA SER A 377 -3.46 33.78 -19.78
C SER A 377 -4.58 33.80 -20.82
N VAL A 378 -4.42 32.98 -21.85
CA VAL A 378 -5.38 32.73 -22.92
C VAL A 378 -5.65 31.24 -23.03
N GLU A 379 -6.90 30.85 -23.23
CA GLU A 379 -7.24 29.44 -23.44
C GLU A 379 -8.28 29.26 -24.55
N GLN A 380 -8.17 28.15 -25.29
CA GLN A 380 -9.14 27.69 -26.29
C GLN A 380 -9.54 26.26 -25.98
N THR A 381 -10.85 25.98 -26.04
CA THR A 381 -11.40 24.66 -25.76
C THR A 381 -12.04 24.07 -27.01
N ASN A 382 -11.72 22.82 -27.32
CA ASN A 382 -12.48 21.99 -28.26
C ASN A 382 -12.83 20.64 -27.59
N VAL A 383 -13.38 19.71 -28.36
CA VAL A 383 -13.76 18.38 -27.86
C VAL A 383 -12.59 17.54 -27.32
N GLN A 384 -11.35 17.76 -27.79
CA GLN A 384 -10.15 17.07 -27.29
C GLN A 384 -9.65 17.65 -25.96
N GLY A 385 -9.87 18.95 -25.71
CA GLY A 385 -9.50 19.59 -24.45
C GLY A 385 -9.32 21.09 -24.56
N THR A 386 -8.85 21.67 -23.47
CA THR A 386 -8.46 23.08 -23.39
C THR A 386 -6.95 23.18 -23.57
N THR A 387 -6.50 23.98 -24.55
CA THR A 387 -5.10 24.41 -24.65
C THR A 387 -5.03 25.82 -24.10
N MET A 388 -3.98 26.10 -23.33
CA MET A 388 -3.76 27.42 -22.74
C MET A 388 -2.33 27.88 -22.93
N ASP A 389 -2.14 29.19 -22.94
CA ASP A 389 -0.84 29.85 -22.91
C ASP A 389 -0.89 31.04 -21.94
N SER A 390 0.24 31.37 -21.31
CA SER A 390 0.29 32.43 -20.30
C SER A 390 1.65 33.12 -20.27
N ASN A 391 1.64 34.45 -20.21
CA ASN A 391 2.84 35.27 -20.07
C ASN A 391 2.77 36.11 -18.79
N LEU A 392 3.94 36.37 -18.22
CA LEU A 392 4.21 37.24 -17.10
C LEU A 392 4.62 38.64 -17.60
N TYR A 393 3.97 39.67 -17.08
CA TYR A 393 4.28 41.07 -17.36
C TYR A 393 4.55 41.81 -16.05
N TYR A 394 5.24 42.94 -16.10
CA TYR A 394 5.49 43.76 -14.91
C TYR A 394 4.86 45.13 -15.09
N LEU A 395 3.96 45.51 -14.18
CA LEU A 395 3.46 46.87 -14.08
C LEU A 395 4.44 47.68 -13.23
N ASP A 396 4.98 48.76 -13.79
CA ASP A 396 5.88 49.68 -13.09
C ASP A 396 5.49 51.13 -13.41
N THR A 397 5.00 51.82 -12.38
CA THR A 397 4.52 53.21 -12.47
C THR A 397 5.32 54.16 -11.58
N THR A 398 6.33 53.66 -10.87
CA THR A 398 7.03 54.38 -9.81
C THR A 398 8.45 54.73 -10.22
N ALA A 399 8.79 56.02 -10.26
CA ALA A 399 10.16 56.45 -10.58
C ALA A 399 11.17 56.08 -9.46
N PRO A 400 12.42 55.75 -9.81
CA PRO A 400 13.42 55.30 -8.84
C PRO A 400 13.82 56.41 -7.86
N LYS A 401 13.96 56.08 -6.57
CA LYS A 401 14.33 57.05 -5.52
C LYS A 401 15.85 57.17 -5.35
N VAL A 402 16.40 58.37 -5.57
CA VAL A 402 17.83 58.68 -5.39
C VAL A 402 18.06 59.84 -4.43
N THR A 403 19.17 59.81 -3.69
CA THR A 403 19.62 60.88 -2.78
C THR A 403 21.11 61.17 -2.99
N VAL A 404 21.61 62.33 -2.55
CA VAL A 404 23.05 62.67 -2.63
C VAL A 404 23.50 63.42 -1.37
N ASN A 405 24.62 62.99 -0.80
CA ASN A 405 25.24 63.52 0.42
C ASN A 405 26.78 63.56 0.26
N THR A 406 27.46 64.29 1.14
CA THR A 406 28.93 64.28 1.29
C THR A 406 29.33 64.35 2.77
N ALA A 407 30.59 64.06 3.08
CA ALA A 407 31.11 64.06 4.45
C ALA A 407 31.26 65.47 5.05
N ALA A 408 31.47 66.49 4.22
CA ALA A 408 31.61 67.88 4.66
C ALA A 408 31.12 68.88 3.59
N ASN A 409 30.40 69.91 4.02
CA ASN A 409 29.88 70.96 3.12
C ASN A 409 30.91 72.08 2.84
N LEU A 410 32.03 72.12 3.58
CA LEU A 410 33.20 72.97 3.36
C LEU A 410 34.42 72.06 3.25
N VAL A 411 35.16 72.15 2.16
CA VAL A 411 36.31 71.29 1.85
C VAL A 411 37.49 72.12 1.37
N ASN A 412 38.71 71.62 1.57
CA ASN A 412 39.93 72.24 1.09
C ASN A 412 40.61 71.45 -0.04
N THR A 413 39.91 70.48 -0.63
CA THR A 413 40.41 69.68 -1.76
C THR A 413 39.37 69.59 -2.86
N GLN A 414 39.84 69.60 -4.11
CA GLN A 414 38.95 69.45 -5.28
C GLN A 414 38.40 68.02 -5.43
N ASN A 415 39.10 67.01 -4.90
CA ASN A 415 38.61 65.64 -4.87
C ASN A 415 37.74 65.44 -3.65
N ILE A 416 36.44 65.20 -3.86
CA ILE A 416 35.51 64.89 -2.77
C ILE A 416 34.82 63.56 -3.04
N SER A 417 34.50 62.83 -1.97
CA SER A 417 33.62 61.67 -2.05
C SER A 417 32.18 62.10 -1.81
N ILE A 418 31.30 61.73 -2.74
CA ILE A 418 29.85 61.86 -2.58
C ILE A 418 29.24 60.46 -2.51
N SER A 419 28.18 60.33 -1.72
CA SER A 419 27.46 59.07 -1.55
C SER A 419 25.97 59.32 -1.40
N GLY A 420 25.17 58.29 -1.59
CA GLY A 420 23.72 58.40 -1.46
C GLY A 420 23.02 57.06 -1.55
N GLN A 421 21.73 57.07 -1.21
CA GLN A 421 20.83 55.95 -1.46
C GLN A 421 20.34 55.98 -2.90
N CYS A 422 20.15 54.80 -3.47
CA CYS A 422 19.75 54.56 -4.83
C CYS A 422 19.04 53.20 -4.93
N GLU A 423 18.39 52.91 -6.05
CA GLU A 423 17.81 51.60 -6.31
C GLU A 423 18.83 50.68 -6.99
N THR A 424 19.01 49.48 -6.43
CA THR A 424 20.03 48.51 -6.86
C THR A 424 19.78 48.06 -8.29
N GLY A 425 20.84 47.99 -9.09
CA GLY A 425 20.77 47.53 -10.49
C GLY A 425 20.54 48.64 -11.53
N LEU A 426 20.19 49.85 -11.11
CA LEU A 426 20.11 51.02 -11.99
C LEU A 426 21.37 51.89 -11.88
N ALA A 427 21.87 52.39 -13.02
CA ALA A 427 23.03 53.26 -13.05
C ALA A 427 22.71 54.64 -12.47
N VAL A 428 23.59 55.16 -11.61
CA VAL A 428 23.49 56.49 -11.01
C VAL A 428 24.29 57.46 -11.87
N SER A 429 23.62 58.43 -12.49
CA SER A 429 24.25 59.51 -13.26
C SER A 429 24.53 60.70 -12.36
N ILE A 430 25.76 61.22 -12.37
CA ILE A 430 26.22 62.34 -11.54
C ILE A 430 26.67 63.48 -12.47
N SER A 431 26.12 64.68 -12.31
CA SER A 431 26.40 65.86 -13.13
C SER A 431 26.32 67.15 -12.29
N GLY A 432 26.39 68.34 -12.92
CA GLY A 432 26.24 69.63 -12.24
C GLY A 432 27.37 70.61 -12.55
N SER A 433 27.09 71.92 -12.43
CA SER A 433 28.04 73.00 -12.76
C SER A 433 29.25 73.10 -11.82
N GLY A 434 29.19 72.45 -10.66
CA GLY A 434 30.28 72.38 -9.68
C GLY A 434 31.33 71.31 -9.98
N LEU A 435 31.10 70.44 -10.97
CA LEU A 435 32.02 69.36 -11.35
C LEU A 435 32.83 69.75 -12.60
N GLN A 436 34.05 69.25 -12.70
CA GLN A 436 34.83 69.37 -13.95
C GLN A 436 34.29 68.47 -15.07
N GLN A 437 33.75 67.31 -14.71
CA GLN A 437 33.19 66.36 -15.66
C GLN A 437 32.03 65.57 -15.02
N ALA A 438 30.99 65.29 -15.79
CA ALA A 438 29.94 64.36 -15.39
C ALA A 438 30.52 62.96 -15.18
N SER A 439 29.92 62.19 -14.28
CA SER A 439 30.38 60.85 -13.91
C SER A 439 29.21 59.91 -13.73
N THR A 440 29.50 58.62 -13.62
CA THR A 440 28.51 57.59 -13.29
C THR A 440 29.01 56.73 -12.13
N ALA A 441 28.06 56.23 -11.35
CA ALA A 441 28.29 55.30 -10.24
C ALA A 441 27.34 54.12 -10.33
N THR A 442 27.78 52.96 -9.84
CA THR A 442 26.94 51.77 -9.72
C THR A 442 26.23 51.80 -8.38
N CYS A 443 24.93 51.53 -8.36
CA CYS A 443 24.18 51.33 -7.13
C CYS A 443 24.30 49.88 -6.66
N ASN A 444 24.97 49.66 -5.53
CA ASN A 444 25.15 48.35 -4.92
C ASN A 444 24.53 48.36 -3.53
N ASN A 445 23.68 47.37 -3.22
CA ASN A 445 23.00 47.26 -1.92
C ASN A 445 22.28 48.57 -1.51
N SER A 446 21.55 49.15 -2.47
CA SER A 446 20.81 50.41 -2.33
C SER A 446 21.66 51.65 -2.02
N GLN A 447 22.98 51.57 -2.22
CA GLN A 447 23.91 52.67 -1.97
C GLN A 447 24.89 52.85 -3.11
N TYR A 448 25.30 54.10 -3.34
CA TYR A 448 26.43 54.41 -4.22
C TYR A 448 27.41 55.33 -3.50
N SER A 449 28.68 55.22 -3.88
CA SER A 449 29.72 56.16 -3.48
C SER A 449 30.65 56.40 -4.67
N LYS A 450 31.02 57.65 -4.88
CA LYS A 450 31.89 58.06 -5.98
C LYS A 450 32.77 59.23 -5.56
N VAL A 451 34.05 59.15 -5.91
CA VAL A 451 34.94 60.31 -5.85
C VAL A 451 34.70 61.15 -7.11
N VAL A 452 34.43 62.43 -6.93
CA VAL A 452 34.19 63.41 -7.99
C VAL A 452 35.14 64.59 -7.85
N LEU A 453 35.50 65.18 -8.99
CA LEU A 453 36.41 66.32 -9.06
C LEU A 453 35.63 67.62 -9.23
N LEU A 454 35.74 68.50 -8.23
CA LEU A 454 35.14 69.84 -8.23
C LEU A 454 35.87 70.77 -9.21
N SER A 455 35.14 71.74 -9.78
CA SER A 455 35.72 72.80 -10.61
C SER A 455 36.67 73.70 -9.82
N SER A 456 37.70 74.25 -10.47
CA SER A 456 38.76 75.02 -9.82
C SER A 456 38.28 76.34 -9.19
N GLY A 457 39.06 76.88 -8.26
CA GLY A 457 38.80 78.11 -7.52
C GLY A 457 37.87 77.95 -6.31
N ASP A 458 38.13 78.71 -5.25
CA ASP A 458 37.33 78.71 -4.02
C ASP A 458 35.87 79.17 -4.28
N GLY A 459 34.93 78.69 -3.48
CA GLY A 459 33.49 79.00 -3.60
C GLY A 459 32.58 77.77 -3.73
N ASN A 460 31.28 78.01 -3.92
CA ASN A 460 30.25 76.97 -3.95
C ASN A 460 30.24 76.16 -5.26
N LYS A 461 30.04 74.85 -5.16
CA LYS A 461 30.05 73.85 -6.23
C LYS A 461 28.77 73.01 -6.18
N ASN A 462 27.93 73.09 -7.21
CA ASN A 462 26.63 72.39 -7.29
C ASN A 462 26.74 71.05 -8.04
N ILE A 463 26.17 69.99 -7.47
CA ILE A 463 26.18 68.61 -7.94
C ILE A 463 24.73 68.11 -8.04
N SER A 464 24.41 67.33 -9.06
CA SER A 464 23.11 66.70 -9.33
C SER A 464 23.31 65.21 -9.59
N VAL A 465 22.39 64.38 -9.10
CA VAL A 465 22.44 62.92 -9.23
C VAL A 465 21.07 62.39 -9.67
N SER A 466 21.04 61.41 -10.58
CA SER A 466 19.80 60.83 -11.11
C SER A 466 19.88 59.33 -11.39
N GLN A 467 18.76 58.60 -11.30
CA GLN A 467 18.60 57.22 -11.78
C GLN A 467 17.39 57.12 -12.71
N THR A 468 17.49 56.26 -13.73
CA THR A 468 16.41 55.97 -14.68
C THR A 468 16.16 54.46 -14.71
N ASP A 469 14.90 54.05 -14.59
CA ASP A 469 14.49 52.64 -14.62
C ASP A 469 14.28 52.08 -16.04
N ASN A 470 13.85 50.81 -16.11
CA ASN A 470 13.63 50.08 -17.37
C ASN A 470 12.42 50.61 -18.16
N VAL A 471 11.46 51.25 -17.52
CA VAL A 471 10.32 51.91 -18.17
C VAL A 471 10.60 53.39 -18.46
N GLN A 472 11.82 53.87 -18.26
CA GLN A 472 12.22 55.27 -18.51
C GLN A 472 11.53 56.28 -17.59
N LEU A 473 11.32 55.96 -16.31
CA LEU A 473 11.04 56.96 -15.28
C LEU A 473 12.34 57.35 -14.57
N THR A 474 12.49 58.63 -14.21
CA THR A 474 13.75 59.18 -13.66
C THR A 474 13.53 59.90 -12.33
N GLY A 475 14.30 59.54 -11.30
CA GLY A 475 14.42 60.30 -10.05
C GLY A 475 15.70 61.14 -10.00
N THR A 476 15.66 62.28 -9.30
CA THR A 476 16.80 63.24 -9.22
C THR A 476 17.00 63.83 -7.81
N ALA A 477 18.24 64.17 -7.45
CA ALA A 477 18.63 64.84 -6.20
C ALA A 477 19.85 65.78 -6.40
N THR A 478 20.00 66.84 -5.59
CA THR A 478 21.07 67.85 -5.74
C THR A 478 21.79 68.17 -4.41
N LEU A 479 23.07 68.59 -4.49
CA LEU A 479 23.95 68.93 -3.36
C LEU A 479 24.87 70.12 -3.72
N THR A 480 25.15 71.01 -2.76
CA THR A 480 26.13 72.12 -2.90
C THR A 480 27.28 71.98 -1.90
N VAL A 481 28.53 72.06 -2.36
CA VAL A 481 29.76 71.98 -1.54
C VAL A 481 30.62 73.24 -1.74
N LYS A 482 31.16 73.85 -0.67
CA LYS A 482 32.05 75.01 -0.75
C LYS A 482 33.53 74.58 -0.70
N LEU A 483 34.34 75.00 -1.67
CA LEU A 483 35.79 74.77 -1.72
C LEU A 483 36.56 75.99 -1.18
N ASP A 484 37.57 75.76 -0.33
CA ASP A 484 38.46 76.79 0.24
C ASP A 484 39.88 76.21 0.48
N MET A 485 40.84 76.56 -0.37
CA MET A 485 42.20 75.99 -0.37
C MET A 485 43.29 76.92 0.22
N THR A 486 42.93 78.02 0.88
CA THR A 486 43.89 79.06 1.30
C THR A 486 44.47 78.77 2.70
N THR A 487 45.80 78.75 2.87
CA THR A 487 46.45 78.44 4.17
C THR A 487 46.76 79.69 5.02
N PRO A 488 46.73 79.60 6.37
CA PRO A 488 47.15 80.69 7.27
C PRO A 488 48.66 80.99 7.26
N ALA A 489 49.10 82.09 7.89
CA ALA A 489 50.54 82.44 8.03
C ALA A 489 51.06 82.44 9.49
N ILE A 490 52.14 81.68 9.79
CA ILE A 490 52.72 81.56 11.14
C ILE A 490 54.27 81.37 11.15
N VAL A 491 55.00 81.99 12.11
CA VAL A 491 56.48 81.92 12.25
C VAL A 491 56.94 82.09 13.73
N PHE A 492 58.06 81.48 14.17
CA PHE A 492 58.69 81.73 15.49
C PHE A 492 59.71 82.89 15.46
N THR A 493 59.87 83.60 16.58
CA THR A 493 60.80 84.74 16.75
C THR A 493 61.75 84.63 17.96
N SER A 494 61.47 83.80 18.98
CA SER A 494 62.36 83.58 20.15
C SER A 494 62.00 82.28 20.92
N PRO A 495 62.96 81.57 21.58
CA PRO A 495 64.42 81.72 21.57
C PRO A 495 65.04 81.34 20.21
N PRO A 496 66.32 81.67 19.96
CA PRO A 496 67.02 81.23 18.77
C PRO A 496 67.08 79.70 18.68
N ALA A 497 66.93 79.17 17.46
CA ALA A 497 67.02 77.74 17.21
C ALA A 497 68.41 77.18 17.62
N GLY A 498 68.41 76.01 18.27
CA GLY A 498 69.60 75.23 18.62
C GLY A 498 70.11 75.39 20.06
N VAL A 499 69.46 76.19 20.90
CA VAL A 499 69.93 76.42 22.28
C VAL A 499 69.89 75.12 23.12
N GLN A 500 70.94 74.87 23.92
CA GLN A 500 70.99 73.75 24.87
C GLN A 500 70.28 74.12 26.18
N LEU A 501 69.46 73.20 26.69
CA LEU A 501 68.64 73.42 27.87
C LEU A 501 68.86 72.29 28.87
N GLN A 502 69.07 72.66 30.13
CA GLN A 502 69.20 71.72 31.25
C GLN A 502 67.94 71.65 32.11
N GLN A 503 66.89 72.35 31.69
CA GLN A 503 65.60 72.39 32.35
C GLN A 503 64.50 72.18 31.32
N LEU A 504 63.41 71.58 31.77
CA LEU A 504 62.26 71.32 30.92
C LEU A 504 61.45 72.59 30.64
N ASN A 505 61.43 73.61 31.50
CA ASN A 505 60.56 74.80 31.34
C ASN A 505 61.25 75.96 30.59
N ILE A 506 60.63 76.48 29.51
CA ILE A 506 61.11 77.62 28.68
C ILE A 506 59.95 78.47 28.12
N GLN A 507 60.21 79.67 27.58
CA GLN A 507 59.21 80.53 26.92
C GLN A 507 59.47 80.65 25.41
N VAL A 508 58.43 80.67 24.58
CA VAL A 508 58.50 80.81 23.10
C VAL A 508 57.61 81.94 22.56
N GLN A 509 58.01 82.59 21.46
CA GLN A 509 57.33 83.74 20.84
C GLN A 509 57.32 83.64 19.30
N GLY A 510 56.35 84.26 18.61
CA GLY A 510 56.25 84.27 17.14
C GLY A 510 55.17 85.19 16.53
N THR A 511 55.05 85.20 15.19
CA THR A 511 53.99 85.89 14.42
C THR A 511 52.94 84.91 13.89
N CYS A 512 51.70 85.34 13.73
CA CYS A 512 50.56 84.48 13.39
C CYS A 512 49.39 85.28 12.76
N GLU A 513 48.41 84.60 12.16
CA GLU A 513 47.20 85.23 11.61
C GLU A 513 46.14 85.50 12.70
N ASN A 514 45.55 86.70 12.69
CA ASN A 514 44.64 87.15 13.76
C ASN A 514 43.39 86.25 13.87
N GLN A 515 42.92 86.06 15.11
CA GLN A 515 41.72 85.27 15.46
C GLN A 515 41.78 83.76 15.20
N ILE A 516 42.90 83.23 14.73
CA ILE A 516 43.16 81.79 14.70
C ILE A 516 44.09 81.45 15.88
N ASN A 517 43.68 80.51 16.75
CA ASN A 517 44.53 80.11 17.87
C ASN A 517 45.78 79.39 17.38
N VAL A 518 46.92 79.67 18.02
CA VAL A 518 48.18 78.97 17.79
C VAL A 518 48.26 77.78 18.74
N LYS A 519 48.33 76.58 18.18
CA LYS A 519 48.59 75.35 18.93
C LYS A 519 50.10 75.12 18.96
N LEU A 520 50.67 75.06 20.16
CA LEU A 520 52.06 74.71 20.41
C LEU A 520 52.16 73.24 20.81
N SER A 521 52.98 72.49 20.08
CA SER A 521 53.16 71.05 20.25
C SER A 521 54.61 70.65 19.94
N GLY A 522 54.88 69.35 19.82
CA GLY A 522 56.21 68.79 19.63
C GLY A 522 56.69 68.15 20.92
N ASP A 523 57.95 68.35 21.26
CA ASP A 523 58.59 67.79 22.44
C ASP A 523 58.21 68.56 23.72
N LEU A 524 56.91 68.74 23.99
CA LEU A 524 56.34 69.40 25.16
C LEU A 524 55.49 68.41 26.01
N THR A 525 55.52 68.52 27.34
CA THR A 525 54.73 67.71 28.29
C THR A 525 53.22 67.78 28.05
N SER A 526 52.74 68.90 27.51
CA SER A 526 51.37 69.04 27.06
C SER A 526 51.34 70.00 25.88
N THR A 527 50.45 69.72 24.93
CA THR A 527 50.09 70.69 23.90
C THR A 527 49.45 71.90 24.56
N LEU A 528 49.87 73.10 24.17
CA LEU A 528 49.32 74.35 24.66
C LEU A 528 48.61 75.09 23.53
N GLN A 529 47.54 75.81 23.86
CA GLN A 529 46.96 76.79 22.94
C GLN A 529 47.20 78.20 23.47
N THR A 530 47.65 79.08 22.58
CA THR A 530 47.78 80.50 22.85
C THR A 530 47.05 81.30 21.76
N SER A 531 46.47 82.42 22.15
CA SER A 531 45.74 83.27 21.22
C SER A 531 46.71 84.08 20.36
N CYS A 532 46.47 84.13 19.05
CA CYS A 532 47.12 85.11 18.18
C CYS A 532 46.46 86.48 18.35
N ALA A 533 47.15 87.42 19.02
CA ALA A 533 46.65 88.77 19.26
C ALA A 533 47.54 89.78 18.54
N SER A 534 46.94 90.65 17.73
CA SER A 534 47.65 91.67 16.94
C SER A 534 48.78 91.11 16.06
N GLY A 535 48.60 89.89 15.54
CA GLY A 535 49.54 89.22 14.65
C GLY A 535 50.72 88.51 15.35
N GLN A 536 50.68 88.36 16.68
CA GLN A 536 51.76 87.76 17.47
C GLN A 536 51.23 86.75 18.50
N PHE A 537 52.08 85.78 18.86
CA PHE A 537 51.84 84.82 19.93
C PHE A 537 53.03 84.71 20.87
N MET A 538 52.76 84.42 22.14
CA MET A 538 53.73 84.17 23.21
C MET A 538 53.19 83.11 24.15
N ALA A 539 54.05 82.21 24.63
CA ALA A 539 53.65 81.16 25.57
C ALA A 539 54.82 80.55 26.35
N ASP A 540 54.56 80.15 27.60
CA ASP A 540 55.46 79.33 28.39
C ASP A 540 55.19 77.84 28.12
N VAL A 541 56.25 77.06 27.86
CA VAL A 541 56.17 75.65 27.49
C VAL A 541 57.14 74.80 28.31
N THR A 542 56.75 73.56 28.59
CA THR A 542 57.58 72.59 29.32
C THR A 542 57.90 71.43 28.39
N LEU A 543 59.18 71.18 28.11
CA LEU A 543 59.68 70.11 27.25
C LEU A 543 59.37 68.72 27.83
N VAL A 544 59.25 67.68 26.99
CA VAL A 544 59.19 66.28 27.45
C VAL A 544 60.55 65.80 27.94
N SER A 545 60.56 64.86 28.90
CA SER A 545 61.82 64.21 29.30
C SER A 545 62.39 63.35 28.14
N GLY A 546 63.71 63.24 27.96
CA GLY A 546 64.33 62.45 26.88
C GLY A 546 65.59 63.06 26.25
N ASP A 547 66.60 62.25 25.87
CA ASP A 547 67.86 62.70 25.21
C ASP A 547 67.67 63.31 23.83
N GLY A 548 68.45 64.35 23.55
CA GLY A 548 68.59 65.00 22.26
C GLY A 548 67.78 66.27 22.03
N SER A 549 67.85 66.69 20.78
CA SER A 549 67.16 67.85 20.21
C SER A 549 65.65 67.78 20.43
N LYS A 550 65.07 68.82 21.04
CA LYS A 550 63.64 69.01 21.26
C LYS A 550 63.05 69.97 20.23
N LEU A 551 62.08 69.50 19.47
CA LEU A 551 61.37 70.26 18.45
C LEU A 551 60.08 70.81 19.04
N ILE A 552 59.90 72.13 18.97
CA ILE A 552 58.68 72.85 19.31
C ILE A 552 58.03 73.26 17.98
N GLN A 553 56.74 72.96 17.82
CA GLN A 553 55.97 73.30 16.63
C GLN A 553 54.85 74.25 17.01
N ALA A 554 54.62 75.27 16.19
CA ALA A 554 53.45 76.14 16.26
C ALA A 554 52.56 75.87 15.04
N GLU A 555 51.26 75.73 15.26
CA GLU A 555 50.28 75.36 14.24
C GLU A 555 49.07 76.30 14.29
N GLN A 556 48.64 76.80 13.13
CA GLN A 556 47.34 77.44 12.92
C GLN A 556 46.52 76.64 11.90
N ILE A 557 45.25 76.42 12.20
CA ILE A 557 44.30 75.71 11.33
C ILE A 557 43.09 76.63 11.13
N ASP A 558 42.72 76.90 9.88
CA ASP A 558 41.51 77.68 9.55
C ASP A 558 40.22 76.84 9.58
N ALA A 559 39.08 77.46 9.27
CA ALA A 559 37.78 76.80 9.27
C ALA A 559 37.57 75.76 8.15
N ALA A 560 38.36 75.83 7.07
CA ALA A 560 38.38 74.85 5.99
C ALA A 560 39.41 73.73 6.23
N ASN A 561 40.02 73.71 7.43
CA ASN A 561 41.07 72.78 7.86
C ASN A 561 42.39 72.94 7.08
N ASN A 562 42.64 74.10 6.48
CA ASN A 562 43.94 74.46 5.94
C ASN A 562 44.90 74.74 7.09
N LYS A 563 46.03 74.03 7.09
CA LYS A 563 47.00 74.03 8.19
C LYS A 563 48.30 74.72 7.80
N ALA A 564 48.75 75.63 8.65
CA ALA A 564 50.06 76.28 8.57
C ALA A 564 50.89 75.96 9.81
N THR A 565 52.18 75.67 9.64
CA THR A 565 53.08 75.28 10.73
C THR A 565 54.41 76.02 10.70
N ALA A 566 54.90 76.41 11.87
CA ALA A 566 56.27 76.86 12.11
C ALA A 566 56.97 75.93 13.11
N SER A 567 58.31 75.85 13.05
CA SER A 567 59.11 74.96 13.89
C SER A 567 60.30 75.69 14.54
N LEU A 568 60.60 75.34 15.79
CA LEU A 568 61.72 75.83 16.59
C LEU A 568 62.39 74.63 17.28
N THR A 569 63.72 74.56 17.30
CA THR A 569 64.46 73.40 17.86
C THR A 569 65.36 73.82 19.03
N VAL A 570 65.42 73.06 20.12
CA VAL A 570 66.26 73.20 21.35
C VAL A 570 66.85 71.81 21.74
N ASN A 571 67.58 71.55 22.84
CA ASN A 571 68.13 70.19 23.18
C ASN A 571 68.02 69.80 24.70
N TYR A 572 67.68 68.52 25.08
CA TYR A 572 67.37 67.98 26.46
C TYR A 572 67.68 66.42 26.68
N LEU A 573 67.60 65.72 27.88
CA LEU A 573 68.05 64.30 28.22
C LEU A 573 67.18 63.25 29.14
N ASP A 574 66.75 61.94 28.75
CA ASP A 574 66.06 60.70 29.45
C ASP A 574 65.71 59.25 28.69
N PRO A 575 65.53 57.99 29.28
CA PRO A 575 65.32 56.59 28.62
C PRO A 575 64.29 55.39 29.10
N ALA A 576 63.41 54.68 28.25
CA ALA A 576 62.84 53.19 28.24
C ALA A 576 61.31 52.72 27.78
N ASN A 577 60.99 51.59 26.96
CA ASN A 577 59.74 50.57 26.86
C ASN A 577 59.00 49.99 25.48
N GLN A 578 58.29 48.74 25.36
CA GLN A 578 57.44 48.05 24.19
C GLN A 578 56.48 46.70 24.32
N GLY A 579 55.44 46.36 23.43
CA GLY A 579 54.75 44.98 23.09
C GLY A 579 53.35 44.79 22.27
N GLN A 580 53.20 44.00 21.13
CA GLN A 580 51.92 43.74 20.27
C GLN A 580 51.89 42.54 19.21
N ALA A 581 52.43 41.31 19.41
CA ALA A 581 52.91 40.47 18.28
C ALA A 581 52.18 39.17 17.75
N ASN A 582 51.21 38.52 18.44
CA ASN A 582 50.91 37.08 18.16
C ASN A 582 49.89 36.73 17.03
N PHE A 583 48.72 37.39 16.94
CA PHE A 583 47.69 37.11 15.90
C PHE A 583 48.20 37.31 14.47
N ILE A 584 49.08 38.30 14.30
CA ILE A 584 49.73 38.62 13.01
C ILE A 584 50.48 37.40 12.47
N ASN A 585 51.09 36.59 13.35
CA ASN A 585 51.90 35.45 12.94
C ASN A 585 51.06 34.29 12.37
N ALA A 586 49.86 34.01 12.91
CA ALA A 586 49.01 32.91 12.45
C ALA A 586 48.36 33.17 11.08
N LYS A 587 47.94 34.41 10.83
CA LYS A 587 47.36 34.82 9.54
C LYS A 587 48.35 34.63 8.38
N ASN A 588 49.63 34.89 8.63
CA ASN A 588 50.70 34.69 7.65
C ASN A 588 50.84 33.22 7.23
N VAL A 589 50.60 32.27 8.12
CA VAL A 589 50.70 30.82 7.82
C VAL A 589 49.56 30.36 6.88
N LEU A 590 48.31 30.76 7.16
CA LEU A 590 47.15 30.39 6.34
C LEU A 590 47.21 30.98 4.92
N GLN A 591 47.69 32.22 4.82
CA GLN A 591 47.88 32.90 3.53
C GLN A 591 48.96 32.23 2.67
N LYS A 592 49.99 31.70 3.31
CA LYS A 592 51.10 31.02 2.63
C LYS A 592 50.70 29.65 2.06
N HIS A 593 49.84 28.90 2.75
CA HIS A 593 49.65 27.47 2.45
C HIS A 593 48.24 27.04 2.04
N CYS A 594 47.20 27.76 2.49
CA CYS A 594 45.82 27.26 2.39
C CYS A 594 44.94 28.09 1.44
N LEU A 595 45.15 29.41 1.34
CA LEU A 595 44.25 30.29 0.60
C LEU A 595 44.16 29.97 -0.91
N ASN A 596 45.22 29.47 -1.54
CA ASN A 596 45.23 29.21 -2.99
C ASN A 596 44.17 28.18 -3.45
N CYS A 597 43.76 27.28 -2.56
CA CYS A 597 42.72 26.27 -2.84
C CYS A 597 41.39 26.58 -2.13
N HIS A 598 41.41 27.43 -1.10
CA HIS A 598 40.29 27.75 -0.20
C HIS A 598 39.84 29.21 -0.26
N SER A 599 39.88 29.79 -1.47
CA SER A 599 39.35 31.12 -1.75
C SER A 599 38.01 31.02 -2.50
N PRO A 600 37.10 32.00 -2.35
CA PRO A 600 35.82 32.04 -3.06
C PRO A 600 35.99 31.85 -4.58
N GLY A 601 35.17 30.97 -5.19
CA GLY A 601 35.09 30.78 -6.64
C GLY A 601 36.00 29.71 -7.25
N LYS A 602 36.63 28.83 -6.45
CA LYS A 602 37.41 27.68 -6.96
C LYS A 602 36.61 26.37 -6.92
N GLN A 603 36.68 25.56 -7.98
CA GLN A 603 35.90 24.29 -8.13
C GLN A 603 36.16 23.23 -7.04
N ALA A 604 37.21 23.38 -6.23
CA ALA A 604 37.56 22.49 -5.11
C ALA A 604 37.30 23.12 -3.71
N ALA A 605 36.78 24.34 -3.62
CA ALA A 605 36.65 25.06 -2.36
C ALA A 605 35.36 24.67 -1.61
N PHE A 606 35.48 23.71 -0.70
CA PHE A 606 34.45 23.38 0.28
C PHE A 606 34.52 24.26 1.57
N TYR A 607 35.57 25.07 1.74
CA TYR A 607 35.86 25.93 2.91
C TYR A 607 36.52 27.25 2.47
N ASP A 608 36.24 28.37 3.16
CA ASP A 608 36.83 29.71 2.91
C ASP A 608 37.76 30.14 4.05
N PHE A 609 39.05 30.35 3.78
CA PHE A 609 40.02 30.76 4.81
C PHE A 609 40.45 32.23 4.74
N ASN A 610 39.80 33.06 3.92
CA ASN A 610 40.11 34.49 3.81
C ASN A 610 39.34 35.38 4.81
N LEU A 611 39.31 34.97 6.08
CA LEU A 611 38.60 35.68 7.15
C LEU A 611 39.52 36.71 7.85
N ALA A 612 38.97 37.83 8.28
CA ALA A 612 39.71 39.02 8.74
C ALA A 612 40.07 39.00 10.24
N THR A 613 39.24 38.37 11.07
CA THR A 613 39.37 38.37 12.54
C THR A 613 39.29 36.96 13.15
N GLU A 614 39.79 36.80 14.38
CA GLU A 614 39.72 35.52 15.12
C GLU A 614 38.28 35.02 15.30
N GLN A 615 37.32 35.93 15.50
CA GLN A 615 35.91 35.58 15.74
C GLN A 615 35.21 34.99 14.50
N GLU A 616 35.59 35.42 13.30
CA GLU A 616 35.02 34.90 12.05
C GLU A 616 35.41 33.43 11.82
N PHE A 617 36.63 33.04 12.19
CA PHE A 617 37.09 31.65 12.14
C PHE A 617 36.31 30.73 13.10
N ILE A 618 35.83 31.26 14.23
CA ILE A 618 34.97 30.54 15.17
C ILE A 618 33.57 30.35 14.58
N ASN A 619 32.97 31.41 14.05
CA ASN A 619 31.60 31.38 13.51
C ASN A 619 31.44 30.44 12.31
N ALA A 620 32.49 30.31 11.48
CA ALA A 620 32.50 29.38 10.35
C ALA A 620 32.69 27.90 10.76
N GLY A 621 32.89 27.63 12.06
CA GLY A 621 33.11 26.29 12.60
C GLY A 621 34.44 25.68 12.16
N TYR A 622 35.45 26.52 11.87
CA TYR A 622 36.79 26.11 11.46
C TYR A 622 37.74 25.98 12.66
N VAL A 623 37.56 26.85 13.66
CA VAL A 623 38.30 26.86 14.92
C VAL A 623 37.32 26.80 16.09
N THR A 624 37.62 25.96 17.07
CA THR A 624 36.99 25.99 18.40
C THR A 624 38.03 26.58 19.35
N ALA A 625 37.80 27.80 19.83
CA ALA A 625 38.75 28.52 20.68
C ALA A 625 39.20 27.69 21.90
N GLY A 626 40.52 27.60 22.12
CA GLY A 626 41.12 26.83 23.20
C GLY A 626 41.03 25.30 23.03
N ASN A 627 40.39 24.79 21.98
CA ASN A 627 40.19 23.35 21.77
C ASN A 627 40.72 22.91 20.38
N ILE A 628 41.92 22.34 20.39
CA ILE A 628 42.62 21.89 19.19
C ILE A 628 41.94 20.69 18.52
N ASP A 629 41.34 19.78 19.30
CA ASP A 629 40.76 18.52 18.81
C ASP A 629 39.41 18.72 18.11
N GLN A 630 38.69 19.79 18.46
CA GLN A 630 37.45 20.18 17.80
C GLN A 630 37.66 21.21 16.69
N SER A 631 38.88 21.72 16.53
CA SER A 631 39.23 22.68 15.48
C SER A 631 39.52 21.95 14.16
N LYS A 632 38.64 22.12 13.17
CA LYS A 632 38.76 21.50 11.83
C LYS A 632 40.06 21.89 11.13
N ILE A 633 40.56 23.10 11.37
CA ILE A 633 41.82 23.59 10.78
C ILE A 633 43.04 22.84 11.32
N ILE A 634 43.01 22.38 12.57
CA ILE A 634 44.09 21.60 13.19
C ILE A 634 43.95 20.12 12.80
N THR A 635 42.77 19.53 12.99
CA THR A 635 42.52 18.10 12.75
C THR A 635 42.75 17.65 11.31
N ARG A 636 42.56 18.54 10.32
CA ARG A 636 42.81 18.21 8.90
C ARG A 636 44.26 18.36 8.44
N THR A 637 45.15 18.85 9.32
CA THR A 637 46.60 19.00 9.07
C THR A 637 47.45 17.86 9.64
N ILE A 638 46.86 16.82 10.26
CA ILE A 638 47.58 15.70 10.91
C ILE A 638 47.86 14.54 9.93
N TYR A 639 49.08 13.98 10.01
CA TYR A 639 49.59 12.82 9.28
C TYR A 639 49.41 11.51 10.08
N TYR A 640 48.88 10.46 9.43
CA TYR A 640 48.90 9.06 9.90
C TYR A 640 49.85 8.27 8.99
N ASN A 641 50.91 7.68 9.53
CA ASN A 641 51.77 6.71 8.84
C ASN A 641 51.05 5.35 8.78
N GLY A 642 50.40 5.02 7.66
CA GLY A 642 49.80 3.69 7.39
C GLY A 642 49.58 3.46 5.89
N PRO A 643 49.47 2.21 5.40
CA PRO A 643 49.76 1.87 4.01
C PRO A 643 48.61 2.03 2.99
N THR A 644 47.43 2.52 3.37
CA THR A 644 46.30 2.67 2.44
C THR A 644 46.10 4.13 2.05
N GLN A 645 46.46 4.47 0.82
CA GLN A 645 46.16 5.77 0.22
C GLN A 645 44.66 5.92 -0.08
N GLY A 646 44.09 7.09 0.22
CA GLY A 646 42.84 7.54 -0.42
C GLY A 646 41.95 8.48 0.40
N VAL A 647 42.05 9.78 0.08
CA VAL A 647 40.99 10.82 0.06
C VAL A 647 40.67 11.62 1.35
N ARG A 648 41.33 12.79 1.47
CA ARG A 648 40.98 14.09 2.14
C ARG A 648 41.88 14.61 3.27
N ASN A 649 43.18 14.84 3.00
CA ASN A 649 44.08 15.60 3.89
C ASN A 649 44.60 16.88 3.20
N MET A 650 44.77 17.97 3.97
CA MET A 650 45.26 19.28 3.51
C MET A 650 46.46 19.71 4.37
N PRO A 651 47.58 20.17 3.77
CA PRO A 651 47.98 20.04 2.36
C PRO A 651 48.44 18.61 2.02
N THR A 652 48.33 18.19 0.75
CA THR A 652 48.80 16.87 0.29
C THR A 652 50.33 16.75 0.36
N THR A 653 50.83 15.58 0.72
CA THR A 653 52.23 15.22 1.04
C THR A 653 53.26 15.39 -0.10
N SER A 654 52.87 15.97 -1.23
CA SER A 654 53.80 16.31 -2.32
C SER A 654 54.42 17.71 -2.20
N SER A 655 53.99 18.56 -1.25
CA SER A 655 54.61 19.87 -1.04
C SER A 655 55.60 19.84 0.14
N THR A 656 56.86 20.18 -0.11
CA THR A 656 57.94 20.34 0.88
C THR A 656 57.76 21.56 1.80
N ASN A 657 56.59 22.20 1.82
CA ASN A 657 56.46 23.60 2.22
C ASN A 657 55.73 23.82 3.55
N PHE A 658 54.95 22.88 4.09
CA PHE A 658 54.28 23.05 5.39
C PHE A 658 55.14 22.45 6.51
N SER A 659 55.67 23.30 7.40
CA SER A 659 56.64 22.90 8.43
C SER A 659 55.99 22.66 9.80
N GLN A 660 56.68 21.94 10.70
CA GLN A 660 56.25 21.80 12.10
C GLN A 660 56.11 23.15 12.80
N ALA A 661 56.97 24.12 12.49
CA ALA A 661 56.89 25.47 13.05
C ALA A 661 55.63 26.23 12.56
N ASP A 662 55.22 26.03 11.30
CA ASP A 662 53.97 26.59 10.78
C ASP A 662 52.75 25.97 11.49
N TYR A 663 52.79 24.66 11.77
CA TYR A 663 51.79 23.97 12.58
C TYR A 663 51.74 24.52 14.02
N ASP A 664 52.90 24.70 14.67
CA ASP A 664 52.99 25.18 16.05
C ASP A 664 52.46 26.62 16.20
N VAL A 665 52.63 27.47 15.17
CA VAL A 665 52.04 28.82 15.14
C VAL A 665 50.51 28.77 15.09
N LEU A 666 49.93 27.84 14.33
CA LEU A 666 48.47 27.65 14.29
C LEU A 666 47.94 27.07 15.61
N VAL A 667 48.70 26.17 16.26
CA VAL A 667 48.36 25.62 17.57
C VAL A 667 48.48 26.68 18.67
N ASP A 668 49.55 27.47 18.71
CA ASP A 668 49.78 28.52 19.72
C ASP A 668 48.70 29.61 19.65
N TRP A 669 48.28 29.94 18.43
CA TRP A 669 47.16 30.82 18.17
C TRP A 669 45.84 30.29 18.74
N VAL A 670 45.44 29.06 18.36
CA VAL A 670 44.18 28.45 18.82
C VAL A 670 44.18 28.20 20.34
N THR A 671 45.35 27.88 20.92
CA THR A 671 45.51 27.62 22.36
C THR A 671 45.40 28.89 23.20
N LYS A 672 45.83 30.04 22.66
CA LYS A 672 45.78 31.34 23.36
C LYS A 672 44.48 32.12 23.11
N MET A 673 43.55 31.57 22.31
CA MET A 673 42.19 32.10 22.19
C MET A 673 41.33 31.77 23.42
N THR A 674 40.45 32.68 23.81
CA THR A 674 39.44 32.48 24.87
C THR A 674 38.04 32.74 24.31
N SER A 675 37.05 31.87 24.59
CA SER A 675 35.66 32.04 24.10
C SER A 675 34.61 32.10 25.21
N SER A 676 33.50 32.79 24.90
CA SER A 676 32.33 32.99 25.76
C SER A 676 31.04 32.61 25.01
N THR A 677 30.59 31.34 25.09
CA THR A 677 29.18 30.83 25.07
C THR A 677 29.07 29.36 24.57
N PRO A 678 28.16 28.51 25.13
CA PRO A 678 27.99 27.10 24.72
C PRO A 678 26.87 26.88 23.67
N ALA A 679 26.95 25.76 22.93
CA ALA A 679 26.06 25.35 21.83
C ALA A 679 24.70 24.72 22.29
N PRO A 680 23.63 24.74 21.45
CA PRO A 680 22.30 24.25 21.83
C PRO A 680 22.14 22.72 21.72
N THR A 681 21.38 22.14 22.65
CA THR A 681 20.98 20.72 22.70
C THR A 681 19.79 20.38 21.79
N PRO A 682 19.68 19.15 21.22
CA PRO A 682 18.53 18.72 20.42
C PRO A 682 17.24 18.61 21.26
N SER A 683 16.08 18.92 20.68
CA SER A 683 14.76 18.62 21.28
C SER A 683 14.58 17.11 21.44
N ALA A 684 14.07 16.67 22.60
CA ALA A 684 13.88 15.26 22.96
C ALA A 684 12.64 14.60 22.33
N ASN A 685 11.73 15.37 21.71
CA ASN A 685 10.54 14.87 21.00
C ASN A 685 10.55 15.40 19.55
N PRO A 686 10.48 14.52 18.53
CA PRO A 686 10.49 14.93 17.13
C PRO A 686 9.12 15.46 16.62
N TYR A 687 8.06 15.33 17.40
CA TYR A 687 6.72 15.83 17.06
C TYR A 687 6.42 17.13 17.82
N VAL A 688 5.98 18.16 17.10
CA VAL A 688 5.72 19.49 17.66
C VAL A 688 4.21 19.67 17.88
N CYS A 689 3.71 19.38 19.07
CA CYS A 689 2.31 19.62 19.37
C CYS A 689 2.04 21.11 19.63
N ASN A 690 1.28 21.76 18.74
CA ASN A 690 0.93 23.19 18.81
C ASN A 690 -0.55 23.44 19.21
N ASP A 691 -1.14 22.57 20.03
CA ASP A 691 -2.56 22.66 20.37
C ASP A 691 -2.85 23.41 21.68
N TYR A 692 -3.23 24.68 21.56
CA TYR A 692 -4.12 25.33 22.52
C TYR A 692 -5.30 25.91 21.73
N ASN A 693 -6.36 25.11 21.56
CA ASN A 693 -7.71 25.48 21.11
C ASN A 693 -8.06 25.41 19.60
N ASN A 694 -7.41 24.59 18.76
CA ASN A 694 -7.78 24.51 17.34
C ASN A 694 -8.56 23.21 16.96
N PRO A 695 -9.89 23.27 16.69
CA PRO A 695 -10.63 22.12 16.16
C PRO A 695 -10.17 21.66 14.76
N SER A 696 -9.17 22.34 14.16
CA SER A 696 -8.47 21.93 12.94
C SER A 696 -7.58 20.68 13.12
N GLY A 697 -7.23 20.27 14.35
CA GLY A 697 -6.30 19.16 14.62
C GLY A 697 -6.81 17.72 14.43
N VAL A 698 -8.02 17.50 13.91
CA VAL A 698 -8.50 16.15 13.55
C VAL A 698 -8.16 15.89 12.08
N SER A 699 -7.38 14.85 11.81
CA SER A 699 -7.09 14.44 10.43
C SER A 699 -8.38 14.11 9.67
N THR A 700 -8.29 14.13 8.35
CA THR A 700 -9.28 13.48 7.51
C THR A 700 -9.19 11.97 7.68
N THR A 701 -10.32 11.28 7.56
CA THR A 701 -10.37 9.82 7.60
C THR A 701 -11.19 9.33 6.41
N ASP A 702 -10.52 8.63 5.51
CA ASP A 702 -11.15 8.09 4.30
C ASP A 702 -12.14 6.97 4.64
N LEU A 703 -13.07 6.71 3.72
CA LEU A 703 -13.97 5.56 3.82
C LEU A 703 -13.16 4.25 3.79
N GLN A 704 -13.21 3.48 4.87
CA GLN A 704 -12.42 2.26 5.00
C GLN A 704 -13.24 1.00 4.76
N ARG A 705 -12.81 0.20 3.79
CA ARG A 705 -13.26 -1.17 3.61
C ARG A 705 -12.62 -2.08 4.66
N LEU A 706 -13.32 -3.13 5.09
CA LEU A 706 -12.68 -4.22 5.82
C LEU A 706 -11.66 -4.91 4.91
N ASN A 707 -10.40 -4.97 5.35
CA ASN A 707 -9.41 -5.78 4.64
C ASN A 707 -9.69 -7.28 4.82
N LYS A 708 -8.93 -8.15 4.13
CA LYS A 708 -9.19 -9.61 4.16
C LYS A 708 -9.14 -10.15 5.57
N TYR A 709 -8.16 -9.70 6.37
CA TYR A 709 -8.00 -10.10 7.76
C TYR A 709 -9.21 -9.71 8.62
N GLU A 710 -9.63 -8.44 8.58
CA GLU A 710 -10.76 -7.90 9.34
C GLU A 710 -12.09 -8.53 8.91
N TYR A 711 -12.30 -8.75 7.61
CA TYR A 711 -13.49 -9.41 7.08
C TYR A 711 -13.57 -10.86 7.58
N THR A 712 -12.47 -11.60 7.47
CA THR A 712 -12.39 -12.99 7.92
C THR A 712 -12.64 -13.10 9.43
N ASN A 713 -12.02 -12.23 10.23
CA ASN A 713 -12.25 -12.20 11.67
C ASN A 713 -13.68 -11.79 12.05
N THR A 714 -14.30 -10.91 11.26
CA THR A 714 -15.71 -10.53 11.43
C THR A 714 -16.62 -11.74 11.17
N MET A 715 -16.38 -12.48 10.09
CA MET A 715 -17.11 -13.72 9.80
C MET A 715 -16.92 -14.77 10.91
N ASN A 716 -15.68 -14.96 11.37
CA ASN A 716 -15.36 -15.85 12.49
C ASN A 716 -16.12 -15.45 13.76
N MET A 717 -16.10 -14.18 14.14
CA MET A 717 -16.74 -13.74 15.37
C MET A 717 -18.27 -13.84 15.31
N LEU A 718 -18.86 -13.53 14.16
CA LEU A 718 -20.32 -13.58 14.01
C LEU A 718 -20.86 -15.01 13.84
N PHE A 719 -20.12 -15.91 13.20
CA PHE A 719 -20.71 -17.13 12.64
C PHE A 719 -20.04 -18.46 13.01
N SER A 720 -18.82 -18.46 13.58
CA SER A 720 -18.09 -19.71 13.90
C SER A 720 -18.83 -20.64 14.89
N SER A 721 -19.65 -20.09 15.77
CA SER A 721 -20.49 -20.86 16.71
C SER A 721 -21.79 -21.38 16.08
N LYS A 722 -22.10 -20.97 14.84
CA LYS A 722 -23.38 -21.25 14.17
C LYS A 722 -23.23 -22.26 13.04
N PHE A 723 -22.09 -22.33 12.35
CA PHE A 723 -21.80 -23.38 11.37
C PHE A 723 -20.29 -23.50 11.16
N ASN A 724 -19.87 -24.57 10.48
CA ASN A 724 -18.46 -24.76 10.15
C ASN A 724 -18.04 -23.79 9.02
N LEU A 725 -17.22 -22.80 9.36
CA LEU A 725 -16.78 -21.77 8.42
C LEU A 725 -15.84 -22.27 7.31
N SER A 726 -15.33 -23.51 7.38
CA SER A 726 -14.49 -24.06 6.31
C SER A 726 -15.19 -24.13 4.95
N VAL A 727 -16.53 -24.08 4.95
CA VAL A 727 -17.34 -23.96 3.73
C VAL A 727 -17.11 -22.65 2.96
N LEU A 728 -16.51 -21.64 3.60
CA LEU A 728 -16.23 -20.32 3.04
C LEU A 728 -14.75 -20.14 2.64
N ASP A 729 -13.87 -21.11 2.94
CA ASP A 729 -12.42 -20.94 2.84
C ASP A 729 -11.98 -20.55 1.42
N ILE A 730 -12.57 -21.17 0.38
CA ILE A 730 -12.25 -20.89 -1.02
C ILE A 730 -12.57 -19.43 -1.37
N GLN A 731 -13.74 -18.96 -0.97
CA GLN A 731 -14.22 -17.61 -1.29
C GLN A 731 -13.46 -16.56 -0.46
N LEU A 732 -13.17 -16.84 0.81
CA LEU A 732 -12.34 -15.97 1.65
C LEU A 732 -10.92 -15.82 1.07
N LEU A 733 -10.36 -16.86 0.43
CA LEU A 733 -9.09 -16.77 -0.26
C LEU A 733 -9.13 -15.80 -1.46
N ASN A 734 -10.27 -15.68 -2.13
CA ASN A 734 -10.48 -14.83 -3.30
C ASN A 734 -10.72 -13.35 -2.97
N ILE A 735 -10.91 -13.00 -1.68
CA ILE A 735 -10.84 -11.60 -1.25
C ILE A 735 -9.37 -11.15 -1.36
N ARG A 736 -9.11 -10.20 -2.27
CA ARG A 736 -7.78 -9.65 -2.55
C ARG A 736 -7.52 -8.39 -1.73
N GLU A 737 -6.26 -8.25 -1.32
CA GLU A 737 -5.71 -7.03 -0.71
C GLU A 737 -4.85 -6.36 -1.78
N PRO A 738 -5.26 -5.19 -2.32
CA PRO A 738 -4.43 -4.47 -3.28
C PRO A 738 -3.11 -4.09 -2.58
N TYR A 739 -1.98 -4.48 -3.18
CA TYR A 739 -0.67 -4.04 -2.72
C TYR A 739 -0.51 -2.55 -3.04
N VAL A 740 -0.34 -1.73 -2.00
CA VAL A 740 -0.02 -0.31 -2.15
C VAL A 740 1.49 -0.17 -1.99
N ASP A 741 2.16 0.21 -3.08
CA ASP A 741 3.62 0.24 -3.12
C ASP A 741 4.17 1.28 -2.11
N GLY A 742 5.15 0.85 -1.31
CA GLY A 742 5.75 1.69 -0.27
C GLY A 742 4.98 1.79 1.06
N GLU A 743 3.86 1.08 1.23
CA GLU A 743 3.16 1.01 2.53
C GLU A 743 3.51 -0.24 3.35
N VAL A 744 3.69 -0.05 4.67
CA VAL A 744 4.02 -1.14 5.60
C VAL A 744 2.81 -2.04 5.91
N PHE A 745 1.59 -1.50 5.84
CA PHE A 745 0.40 -2.18 6.32
C PHE A 745 -0.68 -2.30 5.24
N GLY A 746 -1.25 -3.50 5.05
CA GLY A 746 -2.34 -3.77 4.10
C GLY A 746 -3.72 -3.30 4.56
N ARG A 747 -3.80 -2.29 5.44
CA ARG A 747 -5.07 -1.76 5.99
C ARG A 747 -5.66 -0.62 5.17
N ALA A 748 -4.86 0.09 4.37
CA ALA A 748 -5.34 1.05 3.39
C ALA A 748 -5.70 0.31 2.09
N ALA A 749 -6.89 -0.30 2.04
CA ALA A 749 -7.37 -1.04 0.86
C ALA A 749 -8.55 -0.33 0.18
N PRO A 750 -8.34 0.84 -0.48
CA PRO A 750 -9.43 1.58 -1.11
C PRO A 750 -9.96 0.89 -2.38
N ALA A 751 -9.14 0.08 -3.05
CA ALA A 751 -9.53 -0.60 -4.28
C ALA A 751 -10.28 -1.91 -4.02
N ILE A 752 -11.31 -2.16 -4.84
CA ILE A 752 -12.04 -3.42 -4.88
C ILE A 752 -11.92 -4.01 -6.29
N GLU A 753 -11.42 -5.23 -6.37
CA GLU A 753 -11.32 -5.99 -7.62
C GLU A 753 -12.60 -6.80 -7.85
N GLN A 754 -12.96 -7.06 -9.11
CA GLN A 754 -14.16 -7.82 -9.46
C GLN A 754 -14.22 -9.17 -8.73
N GLU A 755 -13.10 -9.90 -8.69
CA GLU A 755 -13.01 -11.20 -7.98
C GLU A 755 -13.35 -11.09 -6.49
N SER A 756 -12.98 -9.96 -5.85
CA SER A 756 -13.31 -9.71 -4.44
C SER A 756 -14.79 -9.42 -4.24
N VAL A 757 -15.44 -8.74 -5.20
CA VAL A 757 -16.89 -8.50 -5.16
C VAL A 757 -17.64 -9.82 -5.28
N GLU A 758 -17.30 -10.65 -6.27
CA GLU A 758 -17.90 -11.97 -6.48
C GLU A 758 -17.73 -12.86 -5.25
N ALA A 759 -16.53 -12.89 -4.67
CA ALA A 759 -16.26 -13.62 -3.44
C ALA A 759 -17.14 -13.17 -2.26
N ILE A 760 -17.34 -11.86 -2.08
CA ILE A 760 -18.20 -11.32 -1.02
C ILE A 760 -19.66 -11.75 -1.23
N PHE A 761 -20.17 -11.71 -2.46
CA PHE A 761 -21.53 -12.18 -2.79
C PHE A 761 -21.69 -13.67 -2.49
N ASP A 762 -20.74 -14.50 -2.92
CA ASP A 762 -20.76 -15.94 -2.69
C ASP A 762 -20.69 -16.27 -1.18
N ILE A 763 -19.86 -15.56 -0.42
CA ILE A 763 -19.78 -15.71 1.03
C ILE A 763 -21.13 -15.38 1.69
N ALA A 764 -21.76 -14.29 1.27
CA ALA A 764 -23.06 -13.89 1.80
C ALA A 764 -24.14 -14.94 1.49
N ASP A 765 -24.14 -15.50 0.29
CA ASP A 765 -25.07 -16.54 -0.12
C ASP A 765 -24.88 -17.84 0.67
N LEU A 766 -23.65 -18.35 0.72
CA LEU A 766 -23.29 -19.55 1.47
C LEU A 766 -23.58 -19.39 2.96
N THR A 767 -23.27 -18.24 3.55
CA THR A 767 -23.55 -17.95 4.96
C THR A 767 -25.06 -17.97 5.23
N ALA A 768 -25.88 -17.37 4.36
CA ALA A 768 -27.32 -17.40 4.49
C ALA A 768 -27.88 -18.83 4.39
N ILE A 769 -27.37 -19.63 3.44
CA ILE A 769 -27.74 -21.03 3.25
C ILE A 769 -27.42 -21.86 4.51
N GLU A 770 -26.21 -21.73 5.05
CA GLU A 770 -25.78 -22.50 6.23
C GLU A 770 -26.52 -22.10 7.50
N LEU A 771 -26.73 -20.80 7.72
CA LEU A 771 -27.52 -20.32 8.86
C LEU A 771 -28.97 -20.83 8.82
N ALA A 772 -29.56 -20.90 7.62
CA ALA A 772 -30.91 -21.40 7.44
C ALA A 772 -31.04 -22.91 7.71
N LYS A 773 -29.95 -23.68 7.61
CA LYS A 773 -29.92 -25.11 7.99
C LYS A 773 -29.86 -25.31 9.50
N ASN A 774 -29.39 -24.31 10.27
CA ASN A 774 -29.24 -24.42 11.72
C ASN A 774 -30.55 -24.13 12.46
N SER A 775 -31.40 -25.14 12.59
CA SER A 775 -32.68 -25.06 13.30
C SER A 775 -32.54 -24.72 14.79
N THR A 776 -31.46 -25.14 15.44
CA THR A 776 -31.16 -24.82 16.85
C THR A 776 -30.91 -23.33 17.04
N TRP A 777 -30.08 -22.75 16.18
CA TRP A 777 -29.80 -21.31 16.20
C TRP A 777 -31.07 -20.50 15.89
N LEU A 778 -31.80 -20.86 14.82
CA LEU A 778 -33.06 -20.21 14.45
C LEU A 778 -34.07 -20.23 15.60
N SER A 779 -34.22 -21.37 16.28
CA SER A 779 -35.11 -21.51 17.44
C SER A 779 -34.64 -20.67 18.63
N SER A 780 -33.33 -20.56 18.86
CA SER A 780 -32.78 -19.75 19.95
C SER A 780 -33.03 -18.25 19.76
N VAL A 781 -32.90 -17.76 18.52
CA VAL A 781 -33.07 -16.33 18.19
C VAL A 781 -34.55 -15.97 18.09
N PHE A 782 -35.31 -16.74 17.32
CA PHE A 782 -36.67 -16.37 16.93
C PHE A 782 -37.75 -17.06 17.78
N GLY A 783 -37.46 -18.17 18.45
CA GLY A 783 -38.41 -18.88 19.31
C GLY A 783 -39.73 -19.17 18.60
N GLY A 784 -40.86 -18.80 19.23
CA GLY A 784 -42.20 -18.95 18.67
C GLY A 784 -42.47 -18.14 17.38
N CYS A 785 -41.56 -17.25 16.97
CA CYS A 785 -41.66 -16.61 15.66
C CYS A 785 -41.42 -17.59 14.49
N MET A 786 -40.66 -18.67 14.71
CA MET A 786 -40.35 -19.64 13.65
C MET A 786 -41.57 -20.46 13.18
N SER A 787 -42.64 -20.51 13.97
CA SER A 787 -43.88 -21.20 13.59
C SER A 787 -44.87 -20.31 12.83
N LYS A 788 -44.52 -19.03 12.56
CA LYS A 788 -45.40 -18.08 11.88
C LYS A 788 -45.23 -18.16 10.36
N THR A 789 -46.29 -17.80 9.63
CA THR A 789 -46.18 -17.44 8.21
C THR A 789 -45.37 -16.16 8.06
N VAL A 790 -44.82 -15.91 6.87
CA VAL A 790 -44.06 -14.67 6.57
C VAL A 790 -44.86 -13.42 6.94
N ALA A 791 -46.12 -13.32 6.49
CA ALA A 791 -47.00 -12.19 6.81
C ALA A 791 -47.19 -11.99 8.32
N ASN A 792 -47.37 -13.06 9.09
CA ASN A 792 -47.54 -12.99 10.54
C ASN A 792 -46.24 -12.69 11.29
N PHE A 793 -45.08 -13.05 10.72
CA PHE A 793 -43.78 -12.66 11.23
C PHE A 793 -43.55 -11.17 11.03
N VAL A 794 -43.82 -10.67 9.82
CA VAL A 794 -43.67 -9.25 9.43
C VAL A 794 -44.59 -8.33 10.24
N ALA A 795 -45.81 -8.77 10.52
CA ALA A 795 -46.79 -8.01 11.30
C ALA A 795 -46.51 -8.01 12.82
N ASP A 796 -45.68 -8.93 13.33
CA ASP A 796 -45.39 -9.05 14.76
C ASP A 796 -44.15 -8.22 15.15
N PRO A 797 -44.31 -7.14 15.95
CA PRO A 797 -43.18 -6.31 16.38
C PRO A 797 -42.11 -7.07 17.15
N LEU A 798 -42.47 -8.13 17.89
CA LEU A 798 -41.50 -8.94 18.62
C LEU A 798 -40.58 -9.69 17.67
N CYS A 799 -41.13 -10.24 16.58
CA CYS A 799 -40.37 -11.02 15.60
C CYS A 799 -39.43 -10.13 14.79
N ILE A 800 -39.92 -8.97 14.35
CA ILE A 800 -39.09 -7.97 13.67
C ILE A 800 -38.00 -7.41 14.60
N ASN A 801 -38.31 -7.09 15.87
CA ASN A 801 -37.29 -6.64 16.82
C ASN A 801 -36.24 -7.71 17.09
N ARG A 802 -36.60 -9.00 17.15
CA ARG A 802 -35.61 -10.09 17.27
C ARG A 802 -34.68 -10.14 16.05
N LEU A 803 -35.21 -9.97 14.83
CA LEU A 803 -34.38 -9.89 13.62
C LEU A 803 -33.40 -8.71 13.71
N LEU A 804 -33.90 -7.53 14.06
CA LEU A 804 -33.11 -6.30 14.16
C LEU A 804 -32.03 -6.40 15.26
N ASP A 805 -32.40 -6.83 16.47
CA ASP A 805 -31.50 -6.80 17.63
C ASP A 805 -30.51 -7.97 17.66
N GLN A 806 -30.92 -9.18 17.24
CA GLN A 806 -30.12 -10.40 17.44
C GLN A 806 -29.37 -10.87 16.18
N VAL A 807 -29.78 -10.41 14.99
CA VAL A 807 -29.15 -10.79 13.72
C VAL A 807 -28.54 -9.60 13.02
N LEU A 808 -29.33 -8.54 12.80
CA LEU A 808 -28.89 -7.41 11.98
C LEU A 808 -27.97 -6.45 12.73
N MET A 809 -28.24 -6.12 14.00
CA MET A 809 -27.38 -5.22 14.78
C MET A 809 -25.92 -5.69 14.86
N PRO A 810 -25.61 -6.98 15.10
CA PRO A 810 -24.22 -7.48 15.04
C PRO A 810 -23.56 -7.36 13.65
N ILE A 811 -24.32 -7.51 12.56
CA ILE A 811 -23.83 -7.42 11.18
C ILE A 811 -23.59 -5.95 10.80
N TYR A 812 -24.57 -5.09 11.06
CA TYR A 812 -24.52 -3.65 10.76
C TYR A 812 -23.71 -2.85 11.76
N ARG A 813 -23.36 -3.44 12.91
CA ARG A 813 -22.64 -2.83 14.03
C ARG A 813 -23.39 -1.69 14.71
N ARG A 814 -24.70 -1.56 14.46
CA ARG A 814 -25.56 -0.53 15.03
C ARG A 814 -27.03 -0.91 15.04
N ASP A 815 -27.81 -0.14 15.79
CA ASP A 815 -29.27 -0.22 15.74
C ASP A 815 -29.79 0.43 14.45
N LEU A 816 -30.35 -0.38 13.56
CA LEU A 816 -30.92 0.10 12.30
C LEU A 816 -32.07 1.10 12.48
N ARG A 817 -32.70 1.14 13.66
CA ARG A 817 -33.77 2.10 13.98
C ARG A 817 -33.26 3.52 14.24
N THR A 818 -31.95 3.69 14.44
CA THR A 818 -31.35 5.00 14.73
C THR A 818 -30.75 5.69 13.50
N ILE A 819 -30.91 5.09 12.31
CA ILE A 819 -30.36 5.62 11.04
C ILE A 819 -31.44 6.47 10.36
N PRO A 820 -31.32 7.80 10.32
CA PRO A 820 -32.38 8.67 9.79
C PRO A 820 -32.50 8.66 8.26
N GLU A 821 -31.48 8.20 7.54
CA GLU A 821 -31.42 8.24 6.07
C GLU A 821 -32.36 7.23 5.38
N MET A 822 -32.79 6.17 6.08
CA MET A 822 -33.62 5.11 5.53
C MET A 822 -34.46 4.42 6.61
N ASP A 823 -35.72 4.11 6.31
CA ASP A 823 -36.54 3.24 7.16
C ASP A 823 -36.16 1.76 6.96
N TYR A 824 -35.08 1.35 7.64
CA TYR A 824 -34.60 -0.04 7.60
C TYR A 824 -35.62 -1.05 8.15
N VAL A 825 -36.53 -0.64 9.03
CA VAL A 825 -37.56 -1.52 9.55
C VAL A 825 -38.52 -1.88 8.42
N GLN A 826 -38.99 -0.89 7.67
CA GLN A 826 -39.86 -1.14 6.53
C GLN A 826 -39.12 -1.87 5.41
N PHE A 827 -37.89 -1.48 5.09
CA PHE A 827 -37.06 -2.16 4.09
C PHE A 827 -36.94 -3.67 4.36
N TYR A 828 -36.63 -4.06 5.60
CA TYR A 828 -36.53 -5.48 5.94
C TYR A 828 -37.88 -6.20 5.96
N LYS A 829 -38.99 -5.51 6.26
CA LYS A 829 -40.33 -6.10 6.10
C LYS A 829 -40.64 -6.40 4.63
N ASP A 830 -40.23 -5.54 3.72
CA ASP A 830 -40.41 -5.72 2.28
C ASP A 830 -39.56 -6.90 1.78
N VAL A 831 -38.26 -6.94 2.14
CA VAL A 831 -37.35 -8.06 1.81
C VAL A 831 -37.91 -9.41 2.29
N LEU A 832 -38.49 -9.46 3.49
CA LEU A 832 -39.11 -10.68 4.01
C LEU A 832 -40.37 -11.06 3.22
N SER A 833 -41.19 -10.07 2.83
CA SER A 833 -42.49 -10.27 2.17
C SER A 833 -42.37 -10.78 0.73
N ASP A 834 -41.21 -10.58 0.09
CA ASP A 834 -40.92 -11.07 -1.27
C ASP A 834 -40.74 -12.59 -1.36
N HIS A 835 -40.79 -13.30 -0.23
CA HIS A 835 -40.55 -14.74 -0.17
C HIS A 835 -41.77 -15.50 0.38
N SER A 836 -42.00 -16.70 -0.14
CA SER A 836 -43.17 -17.53 0.21
C SER A 836 -43.01 -18.30 1.53
N THR A 837 -41.78 -18.53 1.99
CA THR A 837 -41.49 -19.25 3.24
C THR A 837 -40.59 -18.42 4.14
N LEU A 838 -40.75 -18.59 5.46
CA LEU A 838 -39.97 -17.83 6.45
C LEU A 838 -38.47 -18.14 6.35
N THR A 839 -38.10 -19.38 6.04
CA THR A 839 -36.70 -19.76 5.84
C THR A 839 -36.07 -19.02 4.66
N GLU A 840 -36.74 -18.95 3.51
CA GLU A 840 -36.23 -18.20 2.35
C GLU A 840 -36.24 -16.69 2.60
N ALA A 841 -37.25 -16.17 3.30
CA ALA A 841 -37.30 -14.77 3.72
C ALA A 841 -36.09 -14.39 4.58
N LEU A 842 -35.74 -15.21 5.59
CA LEU A 842 -34.59 -14.99 6.45
C LEU A 842 -33.25 -15.12 5.69
N LYS A 843 -33.14 -16.05 4.73
CA LYS A 843 -31.97 -16.12 3.84
C LYS A 843 -31.80 -14.82 3.06
N GLY A 844 -32.89 -14.32 2.45
CA GLY A 844 -32.89 -13.03 1.73
C GLY A 844 -32.42 -11.89 2.63
N ALA A 845 -32.95 -11.80 3.85
CA ALA A 845 -32.55 -10.78 4.81
C ALA A 845 -31.04 -10.84 5.18
N ILE A 846 -30.49 -12.04 5.39
CA ILE A 846 -29.06 -12.23 5.70
C ILE A 846 -28.17 -11.87 4.50
N ARG A 847 -28.54 -12.30 3.28
CA ARG A 847 -27.81 -11.95 2.05
C ARG A 847 -27.72 -10.44 1.87
N VAL A 848 -28.83 -9.73 2.08
CA VAL A 848 -28.89 -8.26 2.01
C VAL A 848 -28.01 -7.63 3.10
N ALA A 849 -28.06 -8.16 4.32
CA ALA A 849 -27.27 -7.64 5.44
C ALA A 849 -25.76 -7.75 5.18
N LEU A 850 -25.29 -8.90 4.71
CA LEU A 850 -23.86 -9.17 4.45
C LEU A 850 -23.33 -8.45 3.20
N ASN A 851 -24.19 -8.01 2.29
CA ASN A 851 -23.81 -7.16 1.16
C ASN A 851 -24.01 -5.67 1.43
N SER A 852 -24.39 -5.29 2.66
CA SER A 852 -24.58 -3.88 3.01
C SER A 852 -23.25 -3.14 3.08
N PRO A 853 -23.19 -1.86 2.67
CA PRO A 853 -22.04 -1.00 2.94
C PRO A 853 -21.67 -0.96 4.44
N TYR A 854 -22.66 -1.06 5.34
CA TYR A 854 -22.42 -1.14 6.79
C TYR A 854 -21.75 -2.43 7.27
N PHE A 855 -21.73 -3.47 6.46
CA PHE A 855 -20.96 -4.68 6.74
C PHE A 855 -19.56 -4.60 6.13
N ILE A 856 -19.48 -4.15 4.86
CA ILE A 856 -18.25 -4.14 4.07
C ILE A 856 -17.31 -2.99 4.47
N TYR A 857 -17.84 -1.86 4.96
CA TYR A 857 -17.10 -0.65 5.29
C TYR A 857 -17.32 -0.19 6.72
N LYS A 858 -16.34 0.49 7.31
CA LYS A 858 -16.46 1.17 8.60
C LYS A 858 -17.10 2.55 8.36
N ILE A 859 -18.43 2.59 8.35
CA ILE A 859 -19.19 3.82 8.09
C ILE A 859 -19.18 4.70 9.35
N GLU A 860 -18.82 5.97 9.18
CA GLU A 860 -18.84 7.02 10.21
C GLU A 860 -19.51 8.29 9.65
N GLY A 861 -20.02 9.17 10.52
CA GLY A 861 -20.60 10.48 10.14
C GLY A 861 -22.04 10.73 10.59
N HIS A 862 -22.64 9.86 11.40
CA HIS A 862 -24.04 9.98 11.84
C HIS A 862 -24.23 10.77 13.14
N GLY A 863 -23.17 11.19 13.81
CA GLY A 863 -23.29 12.04 14.99
C GLY A 863 -23.39 13.53 14.64
N ILE A 864 -22.92 14.38 15.54
CA ILE A 864 -23.23 15.83 15.50
C ILE A 864 -22.26 16.55 14.57
N SER A 865 -22.75 17.18 13.50
CA SER A 865 -21.91 18.05 12.65
C SER A 865 -21.51 19.33 13.39
N HIS A 866 -20.23 19.71 13.27
CA HIS A 866 -19.65 20.94 13.81
C HIS A 866 -19.26 21.95 12.71
N GLY A 867 -19.66 21.70 11.45
CA GLY A 867 -19.20 22.48 10.29
C GLY A 867 -17.82 22.05 9.79
N ASN A 868 -17.36 22.61 8.65
CA ASN A 868 -16.07 22.28 8.02
C ASN A 868 -15.81 20.76 7.87
N GLN A 869 -16.87 20.01 7.55
CA GLN A 869 -16.85 18.54 7.42
C GLN A 869 -16.41 17.80 8.69
N LEU A 870 -16.40 18.46 9.85
CA LEU A 870 -16.11 17.88 11.16
C LEU A 870 -17.41 17.37 11.81
N TYR A 871 -17.42 16.13 12.27
CA TYR A 871 -18.54 15.43 12.88
C TYR A 871 -18.10 14.83 14.19
N SER A 872 -19.00 14.83 15.17
CA SER A 872 -18.84 13.96 16.31
C SER A 872 -19.25 12.53 16.02
N LEU A 873 -18.43 11.55 16.40
CA LEU A 873 -18.83 10.14 16.29
C LEU A 873 -19.94 9.80 17.29
N ASP A 874 -20.91 9.02 16.83
CA ASP A 874 -21.93 8.42 17.69
C ASP A 874 -21.36 7.21 18.48
N ALA A 875 -22.14 6.66 19.40
CA ALA A 875 -21.68 5.58 20.26
C ALA A 875 -21.39 4.26 19.51
N TYR A 876 -22.07 3.99 18.39
CA TYR A 876 -21.84 2.79 17.57
C TYR A 876 -20.59 2.94 16.69
N GLU A 877 -20.35 4.15 16.19
CA GLU A 877 -19.14 4.50 15.45
C GLU A 877 -17.91 4.38 16.36
N ILE A 878 -17.99 4.89 17.61
CA ILE A 878 -16.95 4.69 18.63
C ILE A 878 -16.72 3.21 18.92
N ALA A 879 -17.80 2.43 19.12
CA ALA A 879 -17.69 0.99 19.35
C ALA A 879 -16.99 0.28 18.19
N THR A 880 -17.33 0.64 16.94
CA THR A 880 -16.72 0.09 15.73
C THR A 880 -15.23 0.44 15.66
N ARG A 881 -14.87 1.70 15.91
CA ARG A 881 -13.48 2.16 15.89
C ARG A 881 -12.62 1.47 16.97
N LEU A 882 -13.16 1.28 18.17
CA LEU A 882 -12.51 0.51 19.24
C LEU A 882 -12.31 -0.96 18.83
N ALA A 883 -13.37 -1.62 18.35
CA ALA A 883 -13.32 -3.04 18.03
C ALA A 883 -12.32 -3.36 16.90
N TYR A 884 -12.40 -2.67 15.76
CA TYR A 884 -11.47 -2.92 14.66
C TYR A 884 -10.05 -2.47 14.97
N GLY A 885 -9.88 -1.36 15.70
CA GLY A 885 -8.55 -0.89 16.07
C GLY A 885 -7.82 -1.83 17.04
N ILE A 886 -8.52 -2.34 18.07
CA ILE A 886 -7.92 -3.12 19.16
C ILE A 886 -7.96 -4.63 18.89
N THR A 887 -9.02 -5.12 18.26
CA THR A 887 -9.30 -6.57 18.12
C THR A 887 -9.37 -7.07 16.68
N GLY A 888 -9.35 -6.16 15.69
CA GLY A 888 -9.37 -6.54 14.27
C GLY A 888 -10.68 -7.17 13.80
N THR A 889 -11.78 -6.97 14.53
CA THR A 889 -13.09 -7.54 14.20
C THR A 889 -14.23 -6.62 14.64
N THR A 890 -15.47 -7.01 14.33
CA THR A 890 -16.70 -6.28 14.69
C THR A 890 -16.83 -6.09 16.22
N PRO A 891 -17.59 -5.11 16.72
CA PRO A 891 -17.89 -5.00 18.15
C PRO A 891 -18.56 -6.25 18.73
N ASP A 892 -18.11 -6.70 19.91
CA ASP A 892 -18.81 -7.75 20.63
C ASP A 892 -20.14 -7.26 21.24
N SER A 893 -20.96 -8.21 21.69
CA SER A 893 -22.28 -7.90 22.25
C SER A 893 -22.26 -6.97 23.47
N THR A 894 -21.17 -6.98 24.25
CA THR A 894 -21.02 -6.10 25.42
C THR A 894 -20.78 -4.67 24.95
N LEU A 895 -19.86 -4.49 24.00
CA LEU A 895 -19.53 -3.18 23.44
C LEU A 895 -20.73 -2.57 22.68
N LEU A 896 -21.46 -3.37 21.91
CA LEU A 896 -22.72 -2.95 21.27
C LEU A 896 -23.80 -2.60 22.28
N GLY A 897 -23.89 -3.33 23.39
CA GLY A 897 -24.80 -3.02 24.50
C GLY A 897 -24.51 -1.67 25.15
N TYR A 898 -23.23 -1.33 25.33
CA TYR A 898 -22.82 -0.01 25.83
C TYR A 898 -23.04 1.10 24.82
N ALA A 899 -22.86 0.84 23.52
CA ALA A 899 -23.23 1.78 22.48
C ALA A 899 -24.75 2.07 22.51
N LYS A 900 -25.57 1.01 22.57
CA LYS A 900 -27.04 1.10 22.62
C LYS A 900 -27.56 1.84 23.85
N SER A 901 -26.94 1.64 25.01
CA SER A 901 -27.33 2.28 26.27
C SER A 901 -26.71 3.67 26.48
N GLY A 902 -25.82 4.13 25.58
CA GLY A 902 -25.12 5.41 25.70
C GLY A 902 -24.00 5.43 26.75
N GLN A 903 -23.66 4.29 27.36
CA GLN A 903 -22.67 4.19 28.43
C GLN A 903 -21.23 4.47 27.97
N LEU A 904 -20.94 4.35 26.66
CA LEU A 904 -19.63 4.72 26.10
C LEU A 904 -19.33 6.23 26.20
N SER A 905 -20.31 7.06 26.56
CA SER A 905 -20.08 8.47 26.89
C SER A 905 -19.42 8.68 28.26
N ASN A 906 -19.45 7.67 29.15
CA ASN A 906 -18.83 7.70 30.46
C ASN A 906 -17.34 7.31 30.38
N THR A 907 -16.45 8.20 30.82
CA THR A 907 -15.00 8.00 30.75
C THR A 907 -14.52 6.74 31.46
N ASN A 908 -15.10 6.37 32.61
CA ASN A 908 -14.69 5.18 33.35
C ASN A 908 -15.11 3.90 32.64
N THR A 909 -16.36 3.85 32.14
CA THR A 909 -16.85 2.72 31.33
C THR A 909 -16.02 2.56 30.06
N PHE A 910 -15.76 3.67 29.37
CA PHE A 910 -14.95 3.68 28.15
C PHE A 910 -13.53 3.13 28.41
N LYS A 911 -12.84 3.61 29.46
CA LYS A 911 -11.50 3.10 29.81
C LYS A 911 -11.51 1.62 30.18
N ALA A 912 -12.49 1.19 30.98
CA ALA A 912 -12.65 -0.21 31.33
C ALA A 912 -12.86 -1.10 30.10
N GLU A 913 -13.60 -0.63 29.09
CA GLU A 913 -13.77 -1.36 27.84
C GLU A 913 -12.50 -1.39 26.98
N VAL A 914 -11.74 -0.29 26.92
CA VAL A 914 -10.41 -0.31 26.26
C VAL A 914 -9.52 -1.36 26.90
N ASP A 915 -9.41 -1.37 28.24
CA ASP A 915 -8.61 -2.36 28.97
C ASP A 915 -9.11 -3.79 28.74
N ARG A 916 -10.43 -4.01 28.74
CA ARG A 916 -11.03 -5.32 28.47
C ARG A 916 -10.73 -5.81 27.05
N LEU A 917 -10.83 -4.94 26.05
CA LEU A 917 -10.57 -5.29 24.65
C LEU A 917 -9.09 -5.66 24.46
N PHE A 918 -8.15 -4.90 25.03
CA PHE A 918 -6.72 -5.23 24.97
C PHE A 918 -6.37 -6.53 25.70
N ALA A 919 -7.13 -6.92 26.72
CA ALA A 919 -6.96 -8.20 27.41
C ALA A 919 -7.53 -9.41 26.63
N SER A 920 -8.17 -9.20 25.47
CA SER A 920 -8.83 -10.26 24.71
C SER A 920 -7.85 -11.07 23.84
N THR A 921 -8.24 -12.32 23.53
CA THR A 921 -7.50 -13.17 22.58
C THR A 921 -7.46 -12.57 21.18
N SER A 922 -8.53 -11.89 20.75
CA SER A 922 -8.59 -11.21 19.45
C SER A 922 -7.60 -10.06 19.39
N SER A 923 -7.37 -9.33 20.50
CA SER A 923 -6.32 -8.31 20.56
C SER A 923 -4.92 -8.91 20.46
N SER A 924 -4.69 -10.10 21.02
CA SER A 924 -3.42 -10.82 20.82
C SER A 924 -3.20 -11.20 19.35
N SER A 925 -4.24 -11.63 18.64
CA SER A 925 -4.18 -11.91 17.20
C SER A 925 -3.91 -10.64 16.38
N GLN A 926 -4.58 -9.54 16.71
CA GLN A 926 -4.38 -8.23 16.10
C GLN A 926 -2.94 -7.71 16.33
N LEU A 927 -2.41 -7.89 17.53
CA LEU A 927 -1.03 -7.53 17.86
C LEU A 927 -0.02 -8.35 17.04
N ASN A 928 -0.28 -9.64 16.84
CA ASN A 928 0.54 -10.47 15.98
C ASN A 928 0.49 -9.99 14.53
N ASP A 929 -0.69 -9.66 14.00
CA ASP A 929 -0.84 -9.09 12.65
C ASP A 929 -0.05 -7.78 12.48
N PHE A 930 -0.09 -6.89 13.48
CA PHE A 930 0.73 -5.68 13.50
C PHE A 930 2.22 -6.00 13.38
N TYR A 931 2.76 -6.89 14.20
CA TYR A 931 4.18 -7.25 14.15
C TYR A 931 4.57 -8.06 12.92
N GLU A 932 3.66 -8.89 12.38
CA GLU A 932 3.91 -9.64 11.16
C GLU A 932 4.16 -8.72 9.97
N GLN A 933 3.35 -7.67 9.85
CA GLN A 933 3.46 -6.65 8.80
C GLN A 933 4.60 -5.68 9.07
N LEU A 934 4.73 -5.16 10.30
CA LEU A 934 5.81 -4.24 10.71
C LEU A 934 7.20 -4.84 10.43
N LEU A 935 7.36 -6.15 10.60
CA LEU A 935 8.64 -6.84 10.43
C LEU A 935 8.78 -7.55 9.08
N ALA A 936 7.79 -7.43 8.19
CA ALA A 936 7.73 -8.15 6.91
C ALA A 936 7.99 -9.67 7.06
N ILE A 937 7.58 -10.25 8.20
CA ILE A 937 7.74 -11.70 8.45
C ILE A 937 6.57 -12.51 7.86
N LYS A 938 5.48 -11.86 7.44
CA LYS A 938 4.39 -12.49 6.67
C LYS A 938 4.93 -13.21 5.42
N ASP A 939 5.91 -12.60 4.75
CA ASP A 939 6.48 -13.08 3.47
C ASP A 939 7.56 -14.16 3.61
N VAL A 940 7.97 -14.49 4.85
CA VAL A 940 8.92 -15.60 5.08
C VAL A 940 8.20 -16.92 4.79
N SER A 941 8.35 -17.44 3.57
CA SER A 941 7.62 -18.61 3.08
C SER A 941 8.33 -19.92 3.44
N THR A 942 9.50 -20.19 2.85
CA THR A 942 10.27 -21.42 3.06
C THR A 942 11.79 -21.20 3.01
N TYR A 943 12.53 -21.93 3.84
CA TYR A 943 14.00 -21.96 3.81
C TYR A 943 14.47 -22.97 2.76
N ASN A 944 14.51 -22.56 1.49
CA ASN A 944 14.94 -23.41 0.37
C ASN A 944 16.47 -23.40 0.20
N TYR A 945 17.19 -24.01 1.15
CA TYR A 945 18.65 -24.16 1.09
C TYR A 945 19.07 -25.60 0.84
N THR A 946 20.29 -25.76 0.34
CA THR A 946 20.92 -27.08 0.17
C THR A 946 21.04 -27.80 1.52
N SER A 947 20.94 -29.14 1.49
CA SER A 947 21.12 -29.98 2.68
C SER A 947 22.45 -29.74 3.40
N GLY A 948 23.51 -29.44 2.64
CA GLY A 948 24.81 -29.06 3.17
C GLY A 948 24.76 -27.76 3.98
N PHE A 949 24.10 -26.71 3.47
CA PHE A 949 23.97 -25.45 4.20
C PHE A 949 23.08 -25.58 5.45
N LEU A 950 22.00 -26.37 5.37
CA LEU A 950 21.12 -26.64 6.51
C LEU A 950 21.82 -27.37 7.67
N GLY A 951 22.90 -28.11 7.39
CA GLY A 951 23.73 -28.73 8.43
C GLY A 951 22.96 -29.68 9.36
N GLY A 952 21.97 -30.40 8.81
CA GLY A 952 21.10 -31.32 9.58
C GLY A 952 19.81 -30.71 10.13
N ILE A 953 19.57 -29.40 9.94
CA ILE A 953 18.29 -28.77 10.31
C ILE A 953 17.22 -29.06 9.26
N ASN A 954 16.07 -29.58 9.67
CA ASN A 954 14.93 -29.81 8.77
C ASN A 954 14.21 -28.48 8.43
N SER A 955 14.19 -28.12 7.14
CA SER A 955 13.57 -26.88 6.65
C SER A 955 12.03 -26.89 6.66
N THR A 956 11.39 -28.07 6.69
CA THR A 956 9.93 -28.24 6.59
C THR A 956 9.21 -27.60 7.77
N GLY A 957 8.54 -26.47 7.59
CA GLY A 957 7.85 -25.74 8.68
C GLY A 957 8.79 -24.92 9.58
N LEU A 958 10.04 -24.69 9.17
CA LEU A 958 10.99 -23.85 9.94
C LEU A 958 10.59 -22.37 9.91
N ALA A 959 10.06 -21.90 8.77
CA ALA A 959 9.52 -20.55 8.62
C ALA A 959 8.42 -20.25 9.64
N SER A 960 7.44 -21.14 9.77
CA SER A 960 6.36 -21.03 10.76
C SER A 960 6.89 -21.00 12.20
N ALA A 961 7.89 -21.84 12.51
CA ALA A 961 8.52 -21.84 13.83
C ALA A 961 9.28 -20.54 14.13
N ALA A 962 10.00 -20.00 13.14
CA ALA A 962 10.73 -18.72 13.26
C ALA A 962 9.79 -17.52 13.45
N LYS A 963 8.67 -17.47 12.71
CA LYS A 963 7.62 -16.46 12.91
C LYS A 963 7.02 -16.56 14.30
N SER A 964 6.63 -17.77 14.71
CA SER A 964 6.00 -18.01 16.00
C SER A 964 6.88 -17.55 17.17
N GLU A 965 8.19 -17.78 17.10
CA GLU A 965 9.13 -17.31 18.14
C GLU A 965 9.18 -15.78 18.26
N VAL A 966 9.24 -15.07 17.13
CA VAL A 966 9.23 -13.60 17.11
C VAL A 966 7.91 -13.04 17.62
N LEU A 967 6.78 -13.64 17.23
CA LEU A 967 5.45 -13.21 17.65
C LEU A 967 5.20 -13.47 19.14
N GLN A 968 5.68 -14.59 19.68
CA GLN A 968 5.64 -14.85 21.12
C GLN A 968 6.49 -13.83 21.89
N PHE A 969 7.68 -13.51 21.41
CA PHE A 969 8.53 -12.49 22.03
C PHE A 969 7.89 -11.10 22.02
N THR A 970 7.44 -10.63 20.87
CA THR A 970 6.83 -9.30 20.72
C THR A 970 5.52 -9.18 21.51
N SER A 971 4.70 -10.23 21.51
CA SER A 971 3.52 -10.32 22.38
C SER A 971 3.88 -10.30 23.87
N TYR A 972 4.93 -11.00 24.28
CA TYR A 972 5.39 -11.00 25.66
C TYR A 972 5.88 -9.62 26.10
N ILE A 973 6.77 -8.97 25.33
CA ILE A 973 7.27 -7.62 25.65
C ILE A 973 6.12 -6.62 25.72
N THR A 974 5.16 -6.69 24.79
CA THR A 974 4.05 -5.73 24.75
C THR A 974 3.10 -5.90 25.92
N ASN A 975 2.70 -7.14 26.24
CA ASN A 975 1.70 -7.42 27.28
C ASN A 975 2.30 -7.50 28.69
N SER A 976 3.62 -7.54 28.81
CA SER A 976 4.32 -7.45 30.09
C SER A 976 4.64 -5.99 30.42
N ASP A 977 4.97 -5.73 31.69
CA ASP A 977 5.44 -4.43 32.16
C ASP A 977 6.90 -4.16 31.71
N MET A 978 7.11 -4.13 30.38
CA MET A 978 8.41 -3.96 29.73
C MET A 978 8.42 -2.75 28.80
N THR A 979 9.60 -2.15 28.68
CA THR A 979 9.84 -0.89 27.97
C THR A 979 10.17 -1.11 26.50
N TYR A 980 10.10 -0.04 25.70
CA TYR A 980 10.60 -0.04 24.32
C TYR A 980 12.08 -0.45 24.22
N GLU A 981 12.93 -0.05 25.17
CA GLU A 981 14.35 -0.44 25.18
C GLU A 981 14.51 -1.96 25.31
N GLU A 982 13.66 -2.61 26.09
CA GLU A 982 13.68 -4.07 26.29
C GLU A 982 13.25 -4.85 25.05
N LEU A 983 12.45 -4.27 24.16
CA LEU A 983 12.16 -4.84 22.83
C LEU A 983 13.45 -5.08 22.03
N PHE A 984 14.49 -4.26 22.25
CA PHE A 984 15.76 -4.32 21.54
C PHE A 984 16.95 -4.85 22.35
N SER A 985 16.79 -5.03 23.67
CA SER A 985 17.88 -5.46 24.55
C SER A 985 17.61 -6.76 25.32
N SER A 986 16.35 -7.20 25.45
CA SER A 986 16.00 -8.39 26.21
C SER A 986 16.59 -9.68 25.61
N GLN A 987 17.12 -10.55 26.47
CA GLN A 987 17.63 -11.88 26.09
C GLN A 987 16.57 -12.97 26.22
N THR A 988 15.32 -12.64 26.56
CA THR A 988 14.24 -13.64 26.68
C THR A 988 13.95 -14.28 25.32
N GLY A 989 13.95 -15.60 25.22
CA GLY A 989 13.61 -16.37 24.02
C GLY A 989 12.53 -17.41 24.29
N PHE A 990 11.74 -17.73 23.25
CA PHE A 990 10.60 -18.65 23.33
C PHE A 990 10.86 -19.90 22.49
N ILE A 991 11.46 -20.92 23.11
CA ILE A 991 11.99 -22.09 22.41
C ILE A 991 10.99 -23.25 22.46
N ASN A 992 10.09 -23.30 21.48
CA ASN A 992 9.10 -24.38 21.33
C ASN A 992 9.43 -25.35 20.18
N ASP A 993 10.47 -25.06 19.40
CA ASP A 993 10.90 -25.87 18.26
C ASP A 993 12.40 -26.20 18.36
N SER A 994 12.74 -27.48 18.24
CA SER A 994 14.12 -27.97 18.38
C SER A 994 15.08 -27.41 17.34
N ARG A 995 14.58 -26.98 16.18
CA ARG A 995 15.38 -26.40 15.10
C ARG A 995 15.78 -24.97 15.43
N ILE A 996 14.86 -24.20 16.01
CA ILE A 996 15.16 -22.85 16.55
C ILE A 996 16.16 -22.97 17.70
N ALA A 997 15.99 -23.95 18.60
CA ALA A 997 16.96 -24.24 19.65
C ALA A 997 18.37 -24.53 19.10
N SER A 998 18.44 -25.31 18.01
CA SER A 998 19.70 -25.65 17.32
C SER A 998 20.37 -24.42 16.69
N ILE A 999 19.60 -23.52 16.08
CA ILE A 999 20.11 -22.26 15.50
C ILE A 999 20.67 -21.34 16.58
N TYR A 1000 19.98 -21.24 17.73
CA TYR A 1000 20.43 -20.45 18.87
C TYR A 1000 21.53 -21.12 19.72
N LYS A 1001 21.77 -22.43 19.52
CA LYS A 1001 22.70 -23.25 20.31
C LYS A 1001 22.36 -23.24 21.81
N VAL A 1002 21.07 -23.38 22.11
CA VAL A 1002 20.53 -23.40 23.48
C VAL A 1002 19.93 -24.77 23.82
N SER A 1003 19.84 -25.05 25.11
CA SER A 1003 19.18 -26.25 25.65
C SER A 1003 17.98 -25.84 26.51
N GLY A 1004 16.92 -26.67 26.52
CA GLY A 1004 15.66 -26.38 27.21
C GLY A 1004 14.50 -26.03 26.25
N THR A 1005 13.29 -25.97 26.80
CA THR A 1005 12.06 -25.61 26.09
C THR A 1005 11.29 -24.53 26.85
N GLY A 1006 10.45 -23.77 26.15
CA GLY A 1006 9.68 -22.66 26.72
C GLY A 1006 10.48 -21.36 26.81
N GLN A 1007 10.16 -20.53 27.80
CA GLN A 1007 10.80 -19.23 28.02
C GLN A 1007 12.18 -19.42 28.66
N ILE A 1008 13.25 -19.02 27.97
CA ILE A 1008 14.64 -19.14 28.43
C ILE A 1008 15.44 -17.86 28.14
N ASN A 1009 16.63 -17.72 28.74
CA ASN A 1009 17.58 -16.69 28.34
C ASN A 1009 18.43 -17.17 27.16
N LEU A 1010 18.48 -16.36 26.10
CA LEU A 1010 19.34 -16.56 24.95
C LEU A 1010 20.77 -16.12 25.26
N PRO A 1011 21.78 -16.60 24.50
CA PRO A 1011 23.17 -16.21 24.74
C PRO A 1011 23.40 -14.72 24.44
N LEU A 1012 24.49 -14.13 24.98
CA LEU A 1012 24.77 -12.67 24.87
C LEU A 1012 24.85 -12.11 23.44
N ASN A 1013 25.07 -12.97 22.44
CA ASN A 1013 25.02 -12.63 21.02
C ASN A 1013 23.61 -12.66 20.41
N ARG A 1014 22.58 -12.76 21.26
CA ARG A 1014 21.16 -12.67 20.94
C ARG A 1014 20.50 -11.71 21.92
N ALA A 1015 20.13 -10.54 21.45
CA ALA A 1015 19.38 -9.57 22.23
C ALA A 1015 18.29 -8.94 21.35
N GLY A 1016 17.13 -8.73 21.96
CA GLY A 1016 16.01 -8.01 21.38
C GLY A 1016 15.44 -8.63 20.11
N LEU A 1017 14.73 -7.80 19.37
CA LEU A 1017 13.99 -8.17 18.17
C LEU A 1017 14.92 -8.50 16.98
N LEU A 1018 15.99 -7.73 16.79
CA LEU A 1018 16.76 -7.73 15.54
C LEU A 1018 17.73 -8.92 15.38
N THR A 1019 17.92 -9.72 16.43
CA THR A 1019 18.82 -10.89 16.39
C THR A 1019 18.07 -12.23 16.34
N ARG A 1020 16.74 -12.17 16.18
CA ARG A 1020 15.87 -13.35 16.12
C ARG A 1020 15.79 -13.94 14.73
N VAL A 1021 15.57 -15.25 14.66
CA VAL A 1021 15.56 -16.00 13.40
C VAL A 1021 14.51 -15.47 12.42
N GLY A 1022 13.29 -15.17 12.90
CA GLY A 1022 12.23 -14.65 12.05
C GLY A 1022 12.58 -13.30 11.41
N PHE A 1023 13.10 -12.35 12.20
CA PHE A 1023 13.55 -11.05 11.69
C PHE A 1023 14.75 -11.19 10.73
N LEU A 1024 15.75 -12.01 11.09
CA LEU A 1024 16.93 -12.25 10.25
C LEU A 1024 16.57 -12.93 8.92
N ALA A 1025 15.45 -13.65 8.86
CA ALA A 1025 14.96 -14.26 7.63
C ALA A 1025 13.98 -13.38 6.84
N ALA A 1026 13.54 -12.24 7.38
CA ALA A 1026 12.63 -11.32 6.71
C ALA A 1026 13.27 -10.66 5.47
N GLY A 1027 12.46 -10.42 4.46
CA GLY A 1027 12.86 -9.83 3.17
C GLY A 1027 12.52 -10.74 1.97
N TYR A 1028 12.14 -10.13 0.86
CA TYR A 1028 11.79 -10.82 -0.39
C TYR A 1028 13.01 -11.58 -0.96
N ASP A 1029 12.78 -12.83 -1.34
CA ASP A 1029 13.64 -13.73 -2.13
C ASP A 1029 15.12 -13.80 -1.74
N THR A 1030 15.42 -14.80 -0.88
CA THR A 1030 16.75 -15.10 -0.29
C THR A 1030 17.21 -14.01 0.70
N PRO A 1031 17.76 -14.35 1.89
CA PRO A 1031 18.08 -13.39 2.93
C PRO A 1031 19.26 -12.52 2.48
N ASN A 1032 18.87 -11.44 1.85
CA ASN A 1032 19.70 -10.37 1.39
C ASN A 1032 19.84 -9.38 2.54
N ILE A 1033 21.06 -9.24 3.05
CA ILE A 1033 21.38 -8.31 4.13
C ILE A 1033 20.89 -6.88 3.83
N VAL A 1034 20.84 -6.48 2.56
CA VAL A 1034 20.29 -5.18 2.10
C VAL A 1034 18.84 -4.99 2.55
N HIS A 1035 17.98 -6.00 2.39
CA HIS A 1035 16.57 -5.93 2.79
C HIS A 1035 16.42 -5.78 4.31
N ARG A 1036 17.31 -6.38 5.10
CA ARG A 1036 17.34 -6.16 6.57
C ARG A 1036 17.62 -4.69 6.89
N GLY A 1037 18.60 -4.09 6.19
CA GLY A 1037 18.92 -2.67 6.32
C GLY A 1037 17.75 -1.76 5.93
N LEU A 1038 17.07 -2.10 4.83
CA LEU A 1038 15.89 -1.37 4.36
C LEU A 1038 14.74 -1.46 5.38
N LEU A 1039 14.45 -2.65 5.90
CA LEU A 1039 13.43 -2.88 6.91
C LEU A 1039 13.70 -2.05 8.18
N ILE A 1040 14.95 -2.00 8.66
CA ILE A 1040 15.31 -1.17 9.82
C ILE A 1040 15.08 0.31 9.52
N ARG A 1041 15.54 0.80 8.36
CA ARG A 1041 15.45 2.22 8.02
C ARG A 1041 14.01 2.67 7.78
N HIS A 1042 13.25 1.89 7.02
CA HIS A 1042 11.89 2.22 6.64
C HIS A 1042 10.90 1.92 7.78
N ASN A 1043 10.89 0.70 8.33
CA ASN A 1043 9.85 0.26 9.25
C ASN A 1043 10.13 0.64 10.70
N LEU A 1044 11.41 0.70 11.13
CA LEU A 1044 11.77 0.94 12.53
C LEU A 1044 12.35 2.33 12.80
N LEU A 1045 12.78 3.05 11.77
CA LEU A 1045 13.27 4.44 11.86
C LEU A 1045 12.43 5.43 11.04
N CYS A 1046 11.45 4.95 10.26
CA CYS A 1046 10.54 5.78 9.46
C CYS A 1046 11.32 6.74 8.54
N GLU A 1047 12.45 6.27 8.00
CA GLU A 1047 13.21 6.99 6.99
C GLU A 1047 12.54 6.85 5.63
N ASP A 1048 12.34 7.98 4.98
CA ASP A 1048 12.05 7.98 3.56
C ASP A 1048 13.34 7.70 2.77
N ILE A 1049 13.35 6.54 2.14
CA ILE A 1049 14.44 6.06 1.29
C ILE A 1049 14.20 6.48 -0.17
N GLY A 1050 12.97 6.85 -0.55
CA GLY A 1050 12.55 7.09 -1.92
C GLY A 1050 12.49 5.82 -2.77
N LEU A 1051 11.71 5.86 -3.85
CA LEU A 1051 11.78 4.84 -4.89
C LEU A 1051 12.99 5.12 -5.81
N PRO A 1052 13.70 4.08 -6.28
CA PRO A 1052 14.74 4.28 -7.29
C PRO A 1052 14.14 4.87 -8.57
N ASP A 1053 14.91 5.68 -9.29
CA ASP A 1053 14.48 6.25 -10.58
C ASP A 1053 14.09 5.10 -11.53
N PRO A 1054 12.85 5.06 -12.07
CA PRO A 1054 12.40 3.98 -12.94
C PRO A 1054 13.28 3.78 -14.18
N THR A 1055 13.98 4.82 -14.63
CA THR A 1055 14.92 4.77 -15.76
C THR A 1055 16.24 4.08 -15.44
N ILE A 1056 16.55 3.90 -14.15
CA ILE A 1056 17.73 3.19 -13.63
C ILE A 1056 17.46 1.69 -13.48
N VAL A 1057 16.21 1.28 -13.22
CA VAL A 1057 15.82 -0.12 -12.91
C VAL A 1057 15.30 -0.89 -14.15
N SER A 1058 15.31 -0.27 -15.34
CA SER A 1058 14.68 -0.85 -16.54
C SER A 1058 15.50 -1.93 -17.27
N ASP A 1059 16.75 -2.20 -16.87
CA ASP A 1059 17.54 -3.30 -17.43
C ASP A 1059 17.67 -4.47 -16.43
N PRO A 1060 16.95 -5.58 -16.63
CA PRO A 1060 17.08 -6.80 -15.82
C PRO A 1060 18.51 -7.36 -15.77
N ASN A 1061 19.38 -6.96 -16.71
CA ASN A 1061 20.78 -7.35 -16.74
C ASN A 1061 21.65 -6.61 -15.72
N ASP A 1062 21.28 -5.42 -15.24
CA ASP A 1062 22.09 -4.67 -14.26
C ASP A 1062 22.05 -5.32 -12.86
N LEU A 1063 21.01 -6.11 -12.57
CA LEU A 1063 20.88 -6.90 -11.34
C LEU A 1063 21.40 -8.35 -11.47
N THR A 1064 21.63 -8.85 -12.70
CA THR A 1064 21.91 -10.29 -12.94
C THR A 1064 23.24 -10.59 -13.64
N THR A 1065 23.97 -9.61 -14.18
CA THR A 1065 25.17 -9.88 -15.03
C THR A 1065 26.53 -9.73 -14.36
N GLY A 1066 26.61 -9.16 -13.16
CA GLY A 1066 27.86 -9.15 -12.39
C GLY A 1066 28.00 -10.41 -11.53
N SER A 1067 28.77 -11.41 -11.99
CA SER A 1067 29.21 -12.52 -11.11
C SER A 1067 29.80 -11.92 -9.83
N PHE A 1068 29.38 -12.40 -8.66
CA PHE A 1068 30.07 -12.07 -7.41
C PHE A 1068 31.54 -12.46 -7.54
N ASP A 1069 32.46 -11.59 -7.11
CA ASP A 1069 33.88 -11.93 -7.08
C ASP A 1069 34.07 -12.97 -5.97
N PRO A 1070 34.55 -14.19 -6.30
CA PRO A 1070 34.72 -15.25 -5.32
C PRO A 1070 35.84 -14.98 -4.30
N HIS A 1071 36.64 -13.92 -4.50
CA HIS A 1071 37.72 -13.50 -3.60
C HIS A 1071 37.34 -12.31 -2.71
N LEU A 1072 36.12 -11.79 -2.82
CA LEU A 1072 35.62 -10.69 -2.00
C LEU A 1072 34.58 -11.18 -0.98
N SER A 1073 34.64 -10.62 0.23
CA SER A 1073 33.57 -10.79 1.24
C SER A 1073 32.22 -10.30 0.72
N THR A 1074 31.12 -10.78 1.32
CA THR A 1074 29.76 -10.32 0.99
C THR A 1074 29.64 -8.80 1.07
N ARG A 1075 30.28 -8.17 2.07
CA ARG A 1075 30.32 -6.71 2.21
C ARG A 1075 31.04 -6.03 1.06
N GLN A 1076 32.25 -6.46 0.72
CA GLN A 1076 33.05 -5.87 -0.37
C GLN A 1076 32.35 -6.02 -1.72
N ASN A 1077 31.72 -7.18 -1.95
CA ASN A 1077 30.91 -7.45 -3.13
C ASN A 1077 29.72 -6.47 -3.22
N LEU A 1078 28.99 -6.28 -2.11
CA LEU A 1078 27.84 -5.36 -2.08
C LEU A 1078 28.26 -3.90 -2.26
N GLU A 1079 29.31 -3.45 -1.58
CA GLU A 1079 29.84 -2.10 -1.74
C GLU A 1079 30.31 -1.86 -3.18
N THR A 1080 31.02 -2.81 -3.80
CA THR A 1080 31.46 -2.70 -5.20
C THR A 1080 30.28 -2.55 -6.17
N LYS A 1081 29.23 -3.35 -5.99
CA LYS A 1081 28.04 -3.32 -6.85
C LYS A 1081 27.22 -2.03 -6.69
N THR A 1082 27.18 -1.49 -5.48
CA THR A 1082 26.26 -0.37 -5.13
C THR A 1082 26.93 1.01 -5.14
N ASN A 1083 28.25 1.09 -5.37
CA ASN A 1083 29.03 2.34 -5.38
C ASN A 1083 28.94 3.15 -6.68
N ASN A 1084 28.18 2.69 -7.68
CA ASN A 1084 27.92 3.50 -8.87
C ASN A 1084 26.97 4.67 -8.56
N GLN A 1085 26.98 5.72 -9.39
CA GLN A 1085 26.23 6.95 -9.13
C GLN A 1085 24.71 6.75 -9.06
N SER A 1086 24.20 5.73 -9.74
CA SER A 1086 22.78 5.39 -9.81
C SER A 1086 22.26 4.67 -8.56
N CYS A 1087 23.09 3.83 -7.92
CA CYS A 1087 22.69 3.02 -6.75
C CYS A 1087 23.08 3.65 -5.40
N ILE A 1088 24.17 4.42 -5.36
CA ILE A 1088 24.77 4.87 -4.09
C ILE A 1088 23.87 5.82 -3.30
N GLY A 1089 22.92 6.51 -3.95
CA GLY A 1089 21.97 7.42 -3.29
C GLY A 1089 21.14 6.73 -2.20
N CYS A 1090 20.54 5.58 -2.53
CA CYS A 1090 19.76 4.79 -1.56
C CYS A 1090 20.68 3.89 -0.71
N HIS A 1091 21.66 3.24 -1.33
CA HIS A 1091 22.52 2.26 -0.65
C HIS A 1091 23.45 2.88 0.41
N ALA A 1092 23.78 4.17 0.31
CA ALA A 1092 24.48 4.89 1.38
C ALA A 1092 23.69 4.94 2.70
N LYS A 1093 22.35 4.80 2.65
CA LYS A 1093 21.46 4.74 3.82
C LYS A 1093 21.18 3.29 4.25
N ILE A 1094 21.01 2.38 3.28
CA ILE A 1094 20.56 0.99 3.52
C ILE A 1094 21.71 0.07 3.96
N ASN A 1095 22.87 0.14 3.29
CA ASN A 1095 23.96 -0.79 3.52
C ASN A 1095 24.56 -0.70 4.93
N PRO A 1096 24.81 0.49 5.52
CA PRO A 1096 25.49 0.55 6.81
C PRO A 1096 24.76 -0.21 7.94
N PRO A 1097 23.43 -0.04 8.15
CA PRO A 1097 22.67 -0.87 9.10
C PRO A 1097 22.72 -2.37 8.79
N SER A 1098 22.74 -2.76 7.51
CA SER A 1098 22.79 -4.18 7.13
C SER A 1098 24.06 -4.91 7.60
N PHE A 1099 25.21 -4.21 7.58
CA PHE A 1099 26.49 -4.80 7.93
C PHE A 1099 26.62 -5.14 9.41
N ALA A 1100 25.90 -4.44 10.30
CA ALA A 1100 25.84 -4.80 11.72
C ALA A 1100 25.37 -6.26 11.94
N PHE A 1101 24.58 -6.80 11.02
CA PHE A 1101 24.02 -8.15 11.07
C PHE A 1101 24.73 -9.12 10.12
N GLY A 1102 25.85 -8.72 9.50
CA GLY A 1102 26.52 -9.50 8.46
C GLY A 1102 27.08 -10.84 8.92
N ASN A 1103 27.38 -10.98 10.23
CA ASN A 1103 27.83 -12.23 10.83
C ASN A 1103 26.70 -13.22 11.17
N TYR A 1104 25.44 -12.84 10.92
CA TYR A 1104 24.29 -13.75 10.98
C TYR A 1104 23.97 -14.24 9.58
N ASP A 1105 24.13 -15.55 9.40
CA ASP A 1105 23.87 -16.21 8.14
C ASP A 1105 22.36 -16.20 7.78
N PRO A 1106 22.00 -16.70 6.59
CA PRO A 1106 20.61 -16.88 6.16
C PRO A 1106 19.64 -17.59 7.13
N LEU A 1107 20.13 -18.53 7.96
CA LEU A 1107 19.33 -19.20 9.01
C LEU A 1107 19.37 -18.43 10.33
N GLY A 1108 20.11 -17.33 10.39
CA GLY A 1108 20.38 -16.57 11.58
C GLY A 1108 21.44 -17.21 12.47
N ARG A 1109 22.23 -18.20 12.02
CA ARG A 1109 23.38 -18.73 12.78
C ARG A 1109 24.52 -17.72 12.76
N ILE A 1110 25.29 -17.69 13.82
CA ILE A 1110 26.41 -16.75 13.96
C ILE A 1110 27.76 -17.44 13.73
N SER A 1111 28.63 -16.77 12.97
CA SER A 1111 30.03 -17.17 12.75
C SER A 1111 30.96 -15.97 12.88
N ALA A 1112 32.20 -16.20 13.30
CA ALA A 1112 33.24 -15.16 13.33
C ALA A 1112 33.88 -14.96 11.94
N PHE A 1113 33.77 -15.96 11.06
CA PHE A 1113 34.39 -15.97 9.74
C PHE A 1113 33.36 -16.27 8.64
N GLU A 1114 33.49 -15.56 7.54
CA GLU A 1114 32.87 -15.86 6.25
C GLU A 1114 33.77 -16.84 5.48
N ILE A 1115 33.19 -17.85 4.85
CA ILE A 1115 33.89 -18.72 3.89
C ILE A 1115 33.58 -18.19 2.50
N LEU A 1116 34.59 -17.65 1.82
CA LEU A 1116 34.43 -17.13 0.47
C LEU A 1116 34.23 -18.30 -0.53
N PRO A 1117 33.65 -18.06 -1.72
CA PRO A 1117 33.46 -19.11 -2.72
C PRO A 1117 34.75 -19.82 -3.16
N ASP A 1118 35.91 -19.18 -3.01
CA ASP A 1118 37.23 -19.78 -3.25
C ASP A 1118 37.75 -20.68 -2.09
N GLY A 1119 36.99 -20.79 -1.00
CA GLY A 1119 37.32 -21.58 0.18
C GLY A 1119 38.14 -20.85 1.25
N THR A 1120 38.53 -19.59 1.04
CA THR A 1120 39.27 -18.80 2.03
C THR A 1120 38.36 -18.36 3.18
N GLN A 1121 38.94 -18.27 4.39
CA GLN A 1121 38.24 -17.76 5.58
C GLN A 1121 38.63 -16.31 5.84
N GLN A 1122 37.64 -15.42 5.94
CA GLN A 1122 37.82 -14.02 6.24
C GLN A 1122 36.96 -13.60 7.44
N PRO A 1123 37.48 -12.81 8.40
CA PRO A 1123 36.66 -12.28 9.49
C PRO A 1123 35.50 -11.42 8.96
N TYR A 1124 34.31 -11.56 9.55
CA TYR A 1124 33.20 -10.65 9.23
C TYR A 1124 33.50 -9.23 9.72
N ASP A 1125 33.37 -8.24 8.83
CA ASP A 1125 33.39 -6.82 9.20
C ASP A 1125 31.97 -6.31 9.47
N VAL A 1126 31.58 -6.33 10.75
CA VAL A 1126 30.27 -5.84 11.22
C VAL A 1126 30.31 -4.41 11.75
N SER A 1127 31.37 -3.65 11.43
CA SER A 1127 31.50 -2.26 11.83
C SER A 1127 30.58 -1.35 11.01
N VAL A 1128 29.96 -0.38 11.68
CA VAL A 1128 29.08 0.62 11.06
C VAL A 1128 29.61 2.01 11.40
N ASN A 1129 30.26 2.64 10.42
CA ASN A 1129 30.90 3.96 10.61
C ASN A 1129 29.92 5.11 10.74
N ARG A 1130 28.72 4.99 10.17
CA ARG A 1130 27.65 6.00 10.21
C ARG A 1130 26.30 5.32 10.46
N PRO A 1131 25.96 5.02 11.72
CA PRO A 1131 24.73 4.31 12.05
C PRO A 1131 23.49 5.12 11.67
N ASN A 1132 23.52 6.44 11.93
CA ASN A 1132 22.43 7.37 11.65
C ASN A 1132 21.09 6.86 12.20
N ILE A 1133 21.12 6.40 13.45
CA ILE A 1133 19.93 5.98 14.20
C ILE A 1133 19.15 7.25 14.59
N ASP A 1134 19.78 8.19 15.29
CA ASP A 1134 19.22 9.53 15.52
C ASP A 1134 19.82 10.60 14.62
N ASN A 1135 21.14 10.56 14.34
CA ASN A 1135 21.79 11.54 13.45
C ASN A 1135 23.15 11.05 12.87
N TYR A 1136 23.65 11.77 11.86
CA TYR A 1136 24.89 11.42 11.14
C TYR A 1136 26.20 11.63 11.93
N SER A 1137 26.15 12.27 13.10
CA SER A 1137 27.33 12.54 13.95
C SER A 1137 27.57 11.48 15.03
N GLU A 1138 26.73 10.45 15.07
CA GLU A 1138 26.90 9.32 15.99
C GLU A 1138 28.25 8.61 15.81
N PRO A 1139 28.89 8.18 16.91
CA PRO A 1139 30.13 7.42 16.80
C PRO A 1139 29.89 6.10 16.08
N PRO A 1140 30.91 5.50 15.44
CA PRO A 1140 30.82 4.16 14.91
C PRO A 1140 30.32 3.15 15.95
N LEU A 1141 29.68 2.07 15.50
CA LEU A 1141 29.29 0.94 16.34
C LEU A 1141 29.76 -0.38 15.73
N ASN A 1142 29.77 -1.43 16.54
CA ASN A 1142 30.24 -2.75 16.13
C ASN A 1142 29.18 -3.84 16.36
N GLY A 1143 28.55 -4.30 15.28
CA GLY A 1143 27.66 -5.44 15.28
C GLY A 1143 26.24 -5.19 15.79
N ALA A 1144 25.41 -6.23 15.63
CA ALA A 1144 23.96 -6.19 15.84
C ALA A 1144 23.53 -5.86 17.28
N ILE A 1145 24.30 -6.28 18.28
CA ILE A 1145 23.94 -6.07 19.70
C ILE A 1145 24.05 -4.59 20.05
N GLU A 1146 25.18 -3.96 19.73
CA GLU A 1146 25.36 -2.52 19.97
C GLU A 1146 24.37 -1.71 19.14
N PHE A 1147 24.12 -2.11 17.89
CA PHE A 1147 23.09 -1.48 17.04
C PHE A 1147 21.71 -1.54 17.70
N SER A 1148 21.28 -2.72 18.17
CA SER A 1148 19.97 -2.91 18.80
C SER A 1148 19.84 -2.08 20.08
N GLN A 1149 20.88 -2.05 20.93
CA GLN A 1149 20.89 -1.25 22.15
C GLN A 1149 20.77 0.26 21.85
N ARG A 1150 21.49 0.77 20.85
CA ARG A 1150 21.38 2.17 20.44
C ARG A 1150 20.00 2.50 19.87
N LEU A 1151 19.42 1.60 19.07
CA LEU A 1151 18.06 1.76 18.56
C LEU A 1151 17.03 1.81 19.71
N GLY A 1152 17.16 0.94 20.72
CA GLY A 1152 16.30 0.94 21.90
C GLY A 1152 16.36 2.24 22.71
N LYS A 1153 17.52 2.91 22.74
CA LYS A 1153 17.75 4.18 23.46
C LYS A 1153 17.48 5.44 22.63
N SER A 1154 17.34 5.29 21.31
CA SER A 1154 17.18 6.40 20.37
C SER A 1154 15.93 7.24 20.63
N ALA A 1155 15.90 8.46 20.11
CA ALA A 1155 14.67 9.26 20.01
C ALA A 1155 13.82 8.82 18.81
N ARG A 1156 14.45 8.46 17.70
CA ARG A 1156 13.78 8.16 16.43
C ARG A 1156 13.03 6.82 16.40
N GLY A 1157 13.57 5.78 17.02
CA GLY A 1157 12.93 4.47 17.10
C GLY A 1157 11.53 4.48 17.74
N PRO A 1158 11.39 4.97 18.99
CA PRO A 1158 10.08 5.05 19.65
C PRO A 1158 9.10 6.00 18.94
N ALA A 1159 9.60 7.08 18.34
CA ALA A 1159 8.79 7.94 17.47
C ALA A 1159 8.26 7.16 16.27
N CYS A 1160 9.11 6.39 15.60
CA CYS A 1160 8.67 5.55 14.49
C CYS A 1160 7.65 4.48 14.93
N LEU A 1161 7.84 3.83 16.08
CA LEU A 1161 6.85 2.85 16.57
C LEU A 1161 5.48 3.49 16.82
N ALA A 1162 5.45 4.70 17.41
CA ALA A 1162 4.22 5.47 17.59
C ALA A 1162 3.55 5.79 16.23
N LYS A 1163 4.34 6.25 15.25
CA LYS A 1163 3.86 6.50 13.89
C LYS A 1163 3.30 5.25 13.21
N GLN A 1164 4.04 4.14 13.24
CA GLN A 1164 3.62 2.88 12.63
C GLN A 1164 2.36 2.33 13.28
N TYR A 1165 2.25 2.39 14.61
CA TYR A 1165 1.04 1.98 15.30
C TYR A 1165 -0.16 2.86 14.94
N LEU A 1166 0.02 4.18 14.84
CA LEU A 1166 -1.04 5.09 14.40
C LEU A 1166 -1.49 4.76 12.97
N ILE A 1167 -0.56 4.53 12.03
CA ILE A 1167 -0.89 4.13 10.65
C ILE A 1167 -1.68 2.82 10.64
N TYR A 1168 -1.17 1.79 11.32
CA TYR A 1168 -1.82 0.48 11.37
C TYR A 1168 -3.24 0.57 11.95
N SER A 1169 -3.37 1.23 13.10
CA SER A 1169 -4.60 1.23 13.87
C SER A 1169 -5.61 2.26 13.36
N SER A 1170 -5.20 3.24 12.55
CA SER A 1170 -6.08 4.17 11.83
C SER A 1170 -6.40 3.72 10.42
N GLY A 1171 -5.60 2.85 9.79
CA GLY A 1171 -5.79 2.40 8.40
C GLY A 1171 -5.47 3.45 7.34
N ARG A 1172 -4.68 4.49 7.68
CA ARG A 1172 -4.27 5.56 6.76
C ARG A 1172 -2.87 6.09 7.09
N GLN A 1173 -2.25 6.82 6.16
CA GLN A 1173 -1.02 7.56 6.42
C GLN A 1173 -1.25 8.73 7.40
N THR A 1174 -0.22 9.08 8.17
CA THR A 1174 -0.27 10.24 9.09
C THR A 1174 -0.25 11.57 8.33
N ALA A 1175 -0.99 12.55 8.81
CA ALA A 1175 -1.03 13.91 8.30
C ALA A 1175 -0.44 14.91 9.33
N PRO A 1176 -0.14 16.17 8.95
CA PRO A 1176 0.36 17.18 9.90
C PRO A 1176 -0.55 17.38 11.12
N GLU A 1177 -1.86 17.17 10.98
CA GLU A 1177 -2.84 17.24 12.06
C GLU A 1177 -2.60 16.18 13.15
N ASP A 1178 -1.93 15.06 12.82
CA ASP A 1178 -1.64 13.98 13.76
C ASP A 1178 -0.44 14.26 14.67
N GLU A 1179 0.32 15.35 14.47
CA GLU A 1179 1.56 15.63 15.23
C GLU A 1179 1.32 15.65 16.75
N CYS A 1180 0.15 16.11 17.17
CA CYS A 1180 -0.24 16.16 18.57
C CYS A 1180 -0.57 14.76 19.14
N GLU A 1181 -1.24 13.89 18.38
CA GLU A 1181 -1.45 12.48 18.76
C GLU A 1181 -0.12 11.71 18.75
N LEU A 1182 0.72 11.90 17.74
CA LEU A 1182 2.04 11.30 17.66
C LEU A 1182 2.95 11.73 18.81
N SER A 1183 2.92 13.01 19.17
CA SER A 1183 3.62 13.53 20.34
C SER A 1183 3.13 12.82 21.60
N TYR A 1184 1.81 12.69 21.80
CA TYR A 1184 1.25 11.99 22.94
C TYR A 1184 1.63 10.50 23.01
N LEU A 1185 1.55 9.77 21.89
CA LEU A 1185 1.96 8.37 21.80
C LEU A 1185 3.46 8.20 22.10
N TYR A 1186 4.30 9.10 21.59
CA TYR A 1186 5.73 9.13 21.86
C TYR A 1186 6.00 9.34 23.35
N GLU A 1187 5.35 10.31 23.97
CA GLU A 1187 5.47 10.58 25.40
C GLU A 1187 5.00 9.40 26.25
N ALA A 1188 3.91 8.72 25.87
CA ALA A 1188 3.43 7.51 26.54
C ALA A 1188 4.42 6.33 26.47
N LEU A 1189 5.33 6.33 25.49
CA LEU A 1189 6.38 5.33 25.31
C LEU A 1189 7.71 5.73 25.98
N LYS A 1190 7.92 7.02 26.26
CA LYS A 1190 9.18 7.56 26.82
C LYS A 1190 9.09 7.97 28.29
N ASN A 1191 7.95 8.48 28.73
CA ASN A 1191 7.84 9.24 29.97
C ASN A 1191 6.84 8.66 30.96
N ASP A 1192 7.30 8.52 32.20
CA ASP A 1192 6.58 7.91 33.32
C ASP A 1192 5.35 8.70 33.85
N THR A 1193 4.99 9.81 33.23
CA THR A 1193 4.02 10.76 33.79
C THR A 1193 2.62 10.68 33.18
N PHE A 1194 2.41 9.84 32.15
CA PHE A 1194 1.18 9.82 31.35
C PHE A 1194 0.11 8.80 31.78
N THR A 1195 0.03 8.44 33.06
CA THR A 1195 -0.96 7.48 33.56
C THR A 1195 -2.16 8.15 34.23
N THR A 1196 -3.37 7.69 33.86
CA THR A 1196 -4.60 7.92 34.63
C THR A 1196 -5.05 6.69 35.42
N SER A 1197 -4.21 5.65 35.53
CA SER A 1197 -4.47 4.46 36.34
C SER A 1197 -3.40 4.26 37.41
N ALA A 1198 -3.86 4.01 38.63
CA ALA A 1198 -3.05 3.73 39.80
C ALA A 1198 -2.51 2.30 39.74
N GLN A 1199 -1.40 2.06 39.03
CA GLN A 1199 -0.51 0.90 39.20
C GLN A 1199 0.76 1.13 38.37
N GLY A 1200 1.90 1.22 39.07
CA GLY A 1200 3.12 1.86 38.58
C GLY A 1200 3.92 1.06 37.56
N LYS A 1201 4.04 1.62 36.35
CA LYS A 1201 5.23 1.89 35.53
C LYS A 1201 4.76 2.29 34.13
N SER A 1202 5.45 3.23 33.50
CA SER A 1202 4.80 4.20 32.60
C SER A 1202 5.71 4.52 31.42
N ALA A 1203 6.10 3.50 30.66
CA ALA A 1203 6.79 3.65 29.37
C ALA A 1203 6.68 2.35 28.54
N THR A 1204 5.57 1.63 28.70
CA THR A 1204 5.35 0.32 28.04
C THR A 1204 4.71 0.50 26.67
N ILE A 1205 4.94 -0.45 25.77
CA ILE A 1205 4.33 -0.47 24.43
C ILE A 1205 2.79 -0.54 24.54
N LEU A 1206 2.24 -1.37 25.44
CA LEU A 1206 0.80 -1.48 25.63
C LEU A 1206 0.17 -0.17 26.12
N ASN A 1207 0.82 0.55 27.03
CA ASN A 1207 0.32 1.86 27.45
C ASN A 1207 0.31 2.85 26.29
N MET A 1208 1.36 2.89 25.45
CA MET A 1208 1.34 3.70 24.23
C MET A 1208 0.16 3.32 23.32
N MET A 1209 -0.08 2.02 23.08
CA MET A 1209 -1.21 1.56 22.28
C MET A 1209 -2.57 1.96 22.87
N LYS A 1210 -2.76 1.81 24.18
CA LYS A 1210 -3.98 2.24 24.89
C LYS A 1210 -4.14 3.76 24.87
N SER A 1211 -3.04 4.50 24.99
CA SER A 1211 -3.01 5.96 25.06
C SER A 1211 -3.57 6.60 23.79
N ARG A 1212 -3.40 5.94 22.63
CA ARG A 1212 -4.11 6.28 21.39
C ARG A 1212 -5.60 6.41 21.62
N TYR A 1213 -6.20 5.44 22.33
CA TYR A 1213 -7.61 5.40 22.67
C TYR A 1213 -7.99 6.27 23.86
N TYR A 1214 -7.06 7.03 24.45
CA TYR A 1214 -7.35 8.04 25.48
C TYR A 1214 -7.11 9.48 25.01
N TYR A 1215 -6.26 9.67 24.00
CA TYR A 1215 -5.86 10.98 23.50
C TYR A 1215 -6.88 11.63 22.59
N THR A 1216 -7.22 10.93 21.50
CA THR A 1216 -8.01 11.49 20.44
C THR A 1216 -9.35 11.91 21.02
N ASN A 1217 -9.88 13.04 20.59
CA ASN A 1217 -11.22 13.45 20.94
C ASN A 1217 -12.18 12.45 20.26
N PHE A 1218 -12.30 11.18 20.74
CA PHE A 1218 -12.82 9.97 20.04
C PHE A 1218 -14.21 10.11 19.45
N LYS A 1219 -14.87 11.20 19.79
CA LYS A 1219 -16.11 11.65 19.22
C LYS A 1219 -15.85 12.69 18.15
N LEU A 1220 -14.78 12.68 17.36
CA LEU A 1220 -14.58 13.64 16.27
C LEU A 1220 -13.96 12.95 15.05
N TYR A 1221 -14.43 13.38 13.88
CA TYR A 1221 -14.12 12.84 12.55
C TYR A 1221 -14.22 13.96 11.52
N ARG A 1222 -13.29 14.07 10.56
CA ARG A 1222 -13.39 15.02 9.45
C ARG A 1222 -13.43 14.30 8.10
N HIS A 1223 -14.36 14.70 7.23
CA HIS A 1223 -14.45 14.25 5.85
C HIS A 1223 -13.74 15.24 4.90
N ASP A 1224 -13.24 14.76 3.77
CA ASP A 1224 -12.93 15.58 2.58
C ASP A 1224 -13.84 15.12 1.44
N LEU A 1225 -14.68 16.03 0.92
CA LEU A 1225 -15.64 15.77 -0.17
C LEU A 1225 -14.97 15.65 -1.54
#